data_AF-A0AAD3CQ08-F1
#
_entry.id   AF-A0AAD3CQ08-F1
#
_cell.length_a   1.000
_cell.length_b   1.000
_cell.length_c   1.000
_cell.angle_alpha   90.00
_cell.angle_beta   90.00
_cell.angle_gamma   90.00
#
_symmetry.space_group_name_H-M   'P 1'
#
loop_
_entity.id
_entity.type
_entity.pdbx_description
1 polymer ?
#
loop_
_entity_poly.entity_id
_entity_poly.type
_entity_poly.pdbx_seq_one_letter_code
_entity_poly.pdbx_strand_id
1 'polypeptide(L)'
;MRKQGTRLVIVTLLAQLTFLVATIASETVEKKKPNLVVIMTDEHNLRTISAYRDHYLTKFPKDVVDVWGENVFVHTPHIDSLANEGAMFTNYYTTLPTCTPSRASFLTGLFPFSTGAVKNDTPMSHNVKTWADYLQESSYQTAYLGKWHLDGTAKPGFYNDVFGSTKERSFGFQDNTYRYNRGHWKILKERNGKVDVYKSVKDANETDNLEQSYTTDFFVNKAIDYIEDKAHTDDPFAIFLSIADPHNPNEVRKPYSEKYKDMNFQMPRTTKKYFESDPSPPGFYGVRGKDYKAKNGIPIDTNIPFDQIEQHLNAYEQDVNFKDSMQAYFGMVKLIDDKIGDLLATMNSLGIENNTVVVFTSDHGDLSFEHGRTQKGEPYLTSAGIPLIIKYPGVVPEKKRIDTAYSIIDFAPTILGLLNISATSGDFHGVDGSQEILNSKAISPVRRKPIMMYHEDGRWISAVKGSFKLVVNNLNKSPTLFDIGKDPEELNNILSDKRVHKELGRLQNAIGRWVQEFNFTTKQNKNAFSYYLDKIPCEDSPDVLYLNGGNEESNRYFCKDQRSSICNFKMRRHCPSSCHDQCTDSPGRVIYDGQVNHCRELHSNCEDDFVRKFCPGTCAITTRNSASCYDDPLFKFPLVGGKKKKCAYIQKRKSKHRRKLCSNPSVAENCKQSCGHCAENMQTIDIVLEADGKLDISL
;
A
#
# COMPACT_ATOMS: atom_id res chain seq x y z
N MET A 1 53.86 -65.26 -13.93
CA MET A 1 52.60 -65.04 -13.19
C MET A 1 52.75 -64.06 -12.00
N ARG A 2 53.48 -64.34 -10.90
CA ARG A 2 53.51 -63.45 -9.70
C ARG A 2 53.76 -61.95 -9.98
N LYS A 3 54.74 -61.58 -10.83
CA LYS A 3 55.05 -60.15 -11.15
C LYS A 3 53.94 -59.37 -11.88
N GLN A 4 53.02 -60.03 -12.59
CA GLN A 4 51.92 -59.34 -13.28
C GLN A 4 50.77 -59.00 -12.33
N GLY A 5 50.43 -59.90 -11.40
CA GLY A 5 49.41 -59.65 -10.38
C GLY A 5 49.74 -58.44 -9.50
N THR A 6 51.01 -58.29 -9.08
CA THR A 6 51.45 -57.14 -8.28
C THR A 6 51.32 -55.81 -9.02
N ARG A 7 51.62 -55.77 -10.33
CA ARG A 7 51.42 -54.56 -11.16
C ARG A 7 49.94 -54.21 -11.29
N LEU A 8 49.07 -55.19 -11.50
CA LEU A 8 47.63 -54.93 -11.63
C LEU A 8 47.03 -54.38 -10.32
N VAL A 9 47.41 -54.96 -9.18
CA VAL A 9 46.98 -54.49 -7.85
C VAL A 9 47.47 -53.06 -7.56
N ILE A 10 48.74 -52.74 -7.88
CA ILE A 10 49.27 -51.38 -7.70
C ILE A 10 48.54 -50.36 -8.60
N VAL A 11 48.27 -50.69 -9.86
CA VAL A 11 47.52 -49.81 -10.78
C VAL A 11 46.08 -49.61 -10.30
N THR A 12 45.43 -50.67 -9.80
CA THR A 12 44.06 -50.58 -9.27
C THR A 12 44.02 -49.73 -7.99
N LEU A 13 44.99 -49.89 -7.08
CA LEU A 13 45.12 -49.06 -5.88
C LEU A 13 45.41 -47.60 -6.21
N LEU A 14 46.28 -47.31 -7.19
CA LEU A 14 46.55 -45.94 -7.63
C LEU A 14 45.32 -45.30 -8.31
N ALA A 15 44.56 -46.07 -9.09
CA ALA A 15 43.31 -45.60 -9.69
C ALA A 15 42.23 -45.34 -8.62
N GLN A 16 42.09 -46.23 -7.62
CA GLN A 16 41.18 -46.01 -6.50
C GLN A 16 41.61 -44.83 -5.63
N LEU A 17 42.91 -44.64 -5.39
CA LEU A 17 43.43 -43.51 -4.61
C LEU A 17 43.25 -42.17 -5.34
N THR A 18 43.49 -42.13 -6.67
CA THR A 18 43.22 -40.92 -7.47
C THR A 18 41.73 -40.62 -7.59
N PHE A 19 40.87 -41.63 -7.71
CA PHE A 19 39.43 -41.45 -7.65
C PHE A 19 38.97 -40.93 -6.28
N LEU A 20 39.50 -41.51 -5.19
CA LEU A 20 39.20 -41.09 -3.82
C LEU A 20 39.64 -39.65 -3.55
N VAL A 21 40.86 -39.28 -3.96
CA VAL A 21 41.36 -37.90 -3.87
C VAL A 21 40.55 -36.94 -4.73
N ALA A 22 40.08 -37.36 -5.92
CA ALA A 22 39.19 -36.54 -6.75
C ALA A 22 37.81 -36.33 -6.10
N THR A 23 37.23 -37.34 -5.45
CA THR A 23 35.99 -37.16 -4.66
C THR A 23 36.22 -36.27 -3.43
N ILE A 24 37.32 -36.45 -2.70
CA ILE A 24 37.66 -35.62 -1.53
C ILE A 24 37.96 -34.17 -1.95
N ALA A 25 38.53 -33.94 -3.14
CA ALA A 25 38.72 -32.59 -3.69
C ALA A 25 37.44 -31.98 -4.29
N SER A 26 36.40 -32.79 -4.55
CA SER A 26 35.09 -32.34 -5.01
C SER A 26 34.11 -32.06 -3.88
N GLU A 27 34.43 -32.50 -2.65
CA GLU A 27 33.71 -32.13 -1.43
C GLU A 27 34.50 -31.01 -0.72
N THR A 28 33.80 -30.00 -0.20
CA THR A 28 34.36 -28.80 0.45
C THR A 28 35.18 -27.82 -0.41
N VAL A 29 34.74 -27.51 -1.64
CA VAL A 29 34.81 -26.10 -2.06
C VAL A 29 33.69 -25.38 -1.31
N GLU A 30 34.03 -24.74 -0.19
CA GLU A 30 33.07 -23.93 0.56
C GLU A 30 32.59 -22.78 -0.34
N LYS A 31 31.30 -22.79 -0.70
CA LYS A 31 30.75 -21.82 -1.66
C LYS A 31 30.83 -20.43 -1.04
N LYS A 32 31.73 -19.58 -1.54
CA LYS A 32 31.94 -18.21 -1.04
C LYS A 32 30.58 -17.51 -0.90
N LYS A 33 30.35 -16.86 0.23
CA LYS A 33 29.15 -16.04 0.47
C LYS A 33 29.05 -14.98 -0.65
N PRO A 34 27.87 -14.73 -1.24
CA PRO A 34 27.73 -13.72 -2.27
C PRO A 34 27.75 -12.31 -1.66
N ASN A 35 28.29 -11.35 -2.40
CA ASN A 35 28.16 -9.93 -2.08
C ASN A 35 26.71 -9.46 -2.31
N LEU A 36 26.35 -8.33 -1.70
CA LEU A 36 25.05 -7.68 -1.89
C LEU A 36 25.22 -6.23 -2.33
N VAL A 37 24.57 -5.85 -3.43
CA VAL A 37 24.46 -4.46 -3.90
C VAL A 37 22.98 -4.11 -3.97
N VAL A 38 22.52 -3.27 -3.04
CA VAL A 38 21.15 -2.74 -3.03
C VAL A 38 21.16 -1.33 -3.58
N ILE A 39 20.40 -1.09 -4.65
CA ILE A 39 20.21 0.21 -5.28
C ILE A 39 18.77 0.65 -5.05
N MET A 40 18.58 1.75 -4.32
CA MET A 40 17.27 2.38 -4.14
C MET A 40 17.30 3.81 -4.68
N THR A 41 16.32 4.14 -5.50
CA THR A 41 16.00 5.52 -5.90
C THR A 41 14.90 6.12 -5.03
N ASP A 42 14.75 7.45 -5.06
CA ASP A 42 13.69 8.16 -4.34
C ASP A 42 12.64 8.71 -5.33
N GLU A 43 11.35 8.49 -5.08
CA GLU A 43 10.26 9.03 -5.93
C GLU A 43 10.28 8.55 -7.39
N HIS A 44 10.69 7.31 -7.67
CA HIS A 44 10.81 6.75 -9.02
C HIS A 44 9.50 6.12 -9.53
N ASN A 45 8.85 6.75 -10.50
CA ASN A 45 7.65 6.27 -11.17
C ASN A 45 7.94 4.96 -11.93
N LEU A 46 7.17 3.92 -11.65
CA LEU A 46 7.33 2.59 -12.25
C LEU A 46 7.28 2.58 -13.79
N ARG A 47 6.55 3.51 -14.40
CA ARG A 47 6.36 3.59 -15.86
C ARG A 47 7.57 4.16 -16.61
N THR A 48 8.52 4.81 -15.93
CA THR A 48 9.74 5.35 -16.59
C THR A 48 10.86 4.32 -16.75
N ILE A 49 10.65 3.06 -16.37
CA ILE A 49 11.62 1.96 -16.55
C ILE A 49 11.14 1.08 -17.71
N SER A 50 11.95 0.93 -18.77
CA SER A 50 11.50 0.27 -20.00
C SER A 50 11.16 -1.21 -19.82
N ALA A 51 11.83 -1.96 -18.94
CA ALA A 51 11.44 -3.35 -18.64
C ALA A 51 10.01 -3.48 -18.07
N TYR A 52 9.55 -2.50 -17.28
CA TYR A 52 8.16 -2.45 -16.80
C TYR A 52 7.22 -1.99 -17.90
N ARG A 53 7.58 -0.96 -18.66
CA ARG A 53 6.82 -0.49 -19.83
C ARG A 53 6.55 -1.63 -20.82
N ASP A 54 7.60 -2.37 -21.20
CA ASP A 54 7.51 -3.49 -22.13
C ASP A 54 6.65 -4.63 -21.56
N HIS A 55 6.72 -4.87 -20.24
CA HIS A 55 5.80 -5.79 -19.58
C HIS A 55 4.34 -5.32 -19.68
N TYR A 56 4.05 -4.04 -19.45
CA TYR A 56 2.71 -3.48 -19.61
C TYR A 56 2.23 -3.55 -21.08
N LEU A 57 3.10 -3.34 -22.07
CA LEU A 57 2.76 -3.50 -23.49
C LEU A 57 2.36 -4.94 -23.88
N THR A 58 2.78 -5.96 -23.12
CA THR A 58 2.29 -7.35 -23.34
C THR A 58 0.84 -7.56 -22.87
N LYS A 59 0.30 -6.64 -22.07
CA LYS A 59 -1.01 -6.77 -21.38
C LYS A 59 -2.02 -5.70 -21.81
N PHE A 60 -1.57 -4.51 -22.22
CA PHE A 60 -2.42 -3.33 -22.41
C PHE A 60 -2.14 -2.60 -23.74
N PRO A 61 -3.15 -1.88 -24.29
CA PRO A 61 -2.97 -1.00 -25.44
C PRO A 61 -1.89 0.08 -25.22
N LYS A 62 -1.24 0.51 -26.30
CA LYS A 62 -0.14 1.49 -26.23
C LYS A 62 -0.52 2.81 -25.56
N ASP A 63 -1.75 3.31 -25.78
CA ASP A 63 -2.27 4.54 -25.18
C ASP A 63 -2.51 4.46 -23.65
N VAL A 64 -2.59 3.25 -23.10
CA VAL A 64 -2.69 2.97 -21.65
C VAL A 64 -1.30 2.88 -20.99
N VAL A 65 -0.25 2.64 -21.78
CA VAL A 65 1.12 2.43 -21.32
C VAL A 65 1.98 3.68 -21.51
N ASP A 66 1.93 4.29 -22.69
CA ASP A 66 2.64 5.52 -23.06
C ASP A 66 1.87 6.76 -22.53
N VAL A 67 1.73 6.86 -21.21
CA VAL A 67 0.84 7.84 -20.54
C VAL A 67 1.22 9.30 -20.78
N TRP A 68 2.44 9.60 -21.22
CA TRP A 68 2.91 10.97 -21.53
C TRP A 68 2.96 11.28 -23.03
N GLY A 69 2.27 10.49 -23.86
CA GLY A 69 2.20 10.67 -25.32
C GLY A 69 2.90 9.55 -26.09
N GLU A 70 2.52 9.36 -27.35
CA GLU A 70 2.94 8.20 -28.13
C GLU A 70 4.48 8.11 -28.31
N ASN A 71 5.08 6.99 -27.89
CA ASN A 71 6.53 6.79 -27.85
C ASN A 71 7.30 7.75 -26.92
N VAL A 72 6.63 8.42 -25.97
CA VAL A 72 7.28 9.26 -24.96
C VAL A 72 7.61 8.44 -23.72
N PHE A 73 8.80 7.84 -23.71
CA PHE A 73 9.31 7.02 -22.59
C PHE A 73 10.84 7.07 -22.50
N VAL A 74 11.38 6.62 -21.37
CA VAL A 74 12.83 6.47 -21.15
C VAL A 74 13.26 5.06 -21.51
N HIS A 75 14.35 4.93 -22.28
CA HIS A 75 15.04 3.65 -22.46
C HIS A 75 16.03 3.44 -21.31
N THR A 76 15.85 2.38 -20.52
CA THR A 76 16.69 2.01 -19.37
C THR A 76 17.42 0.67 -19.57
N PRO A 77 18.28 0.51 -20.61
CA PRO A 77 18.91 -0.78 -20.95
C PRO A 77 19.71 -1.44 -19.81
N HIS A 78 20.26 -0.69 -18.85
CA HIS A 78 21.06 -1.25 -17.76
C HIS A 78 20.18 -1.76 -16.61
N ILE A 79 19.11 -1.04 -16.26
CA ILE A 79 18.06 -1.54 -15.36
C ILE A 79 17.33 -2.74 -16.02
N ASP A 80 17.11 -2.68 -17.33
CA ASP A 80 16.48 -3.76 -18.08
C ASP A 80 17.36 -5.01 -18.15
N SER A 81 18.70 -4.87 -18.18
CA SER A 81 19.62 -6.02 -18.10
C SER A 81 19.44 -6.79 -16.80
N LEU A 82 19.26 -6.11 -15.65
CA LEU A 82 18.93 -6.75 -14.37
C LEU A 82 17.62 -7.55 -14.45
N ALA A 83 16.61 -7.02 -15.14
CA ALA A 83 15.31 -7.69 -15.32
C ALA A 83 15.35 -8.82 -16.36
N ASN A 84 16.33 -8.82 -17.25
CA ASN A 84 16.56 -9.87 -18.24
C ASN A 84 17.43 -11.00 -17.69
N GLU A 85 18.38 -10.70 -16.81
CA GLU A 85 19.34 -11.66 -16.25
C GLU A 85 18.96 -12.10 -14.81
N GLY A 86 17.76 -11.75 -14.37
CA GLY A 86 17.24 -12.05 -13.04
C GLY A 86 15.72 -12.09 -12.99
N ALA A 87 15.18 -11.82 -11.79
CA ALA A 87 13.76 -11.79 -11.51
C ALA A 87 13.24 -10.36 -11.36
N MET A 88 12.12 -10.06 -12.04
CA MET A 88 11.37 -8.81 -11.92
C MET A 88 9.99 -9.08 -11.32
N PHE A 89 9.67 -8.38 -10.23
CA PHE A 89 8.35 -8.43 -9.59
C PHE A 89 7.40 -7.46 -10.29
N THR A 90 6.26 -7.94 -10.77
CA THR A 90 5.31 -7.10 -11.52
C THR A 90 4.24 -6.48 -10.60
N ASN A 91 4.15 -6.95 -9.35
CA ASN A 91 3.24 -6.47 -8.31
C ASN A 91 4.01 -6.26 -7.00
N TYR A 92 4.71 -5.14 -6.85
CA TYR A 92 5.44 -4.80 -5.64
C TYR A 92 5.05 -3.40 -5.14
N TYR A 93 4.76 -3.28 -3.84
CA TYR A 93 4.14 -2.08 -3.27
C TYR A 93 4.82 -1.60 -1.97
N THR A 94 4.98 -0.29 -1.80
CA THR A 94 5.25 0.26 -0.47
C THR A 94 3.98 0.25 0.39
N THR A 95 4.15 -0.04 1.69
CA THR A 95 3.05 -0.09 2.66
C THR A 95 2.53 1.30 3.03
N LEU A 96 3.34 2.35 2.85
CA LEU A 96 2.97 3.75 3.09
C LEU A 96 3.83 4.61 2.15
N PRO A 97 3.26 5.22 1.09
CA PRO A 97 4.02 5.89 0.03
C PRO A 97 4.55 7.29 0.40
N THR A 98 5.41 7.36 1.43
CA THR A 98 6.23 8.53 1.78
C THR A 98 7.64 8.06 2.22
N CYS A 99 8.66 8.93 2.10
CA CYS A 99 10.08 8.54 2.22
C CYS A 99 10.41 7.83 3.54
N THR A 100 10.21 8.50 4.68
CA THR A 100 10.64 7.98 6.00
C THR A 100 9.94 6.67 6.37
N PRO A 101 8.59 6.55 6.29
CA PRO A 101 7.91 5.28 6.56
C PRO A 101 8.35 4.14 5.65
N SER A 102 8.50 4.42 4.35
CA SER A 102 8.86 3.40 3.37
C SER A 102 10.28 2.89 3.58
N ARG A 103 11.26 3.79 3.77
CA ARG A 103 12.67 3.46 4.04
C ARG A 103 12.85 2.66 5.33
N ALA A 104 12.13 3.02 6.39
CA ALA A 104 12.12 2.25 7.63
C ALA A 104 11.55 0.84 7.42
N SER A 105 10.46 0.73 6.66
CA SER A 105 9.81 -0.55 6.33
C SER A 105 10.71 -1.47 5.50
N PHE A 106 11.42 -0.92 4.52
CA PHE A 106 12.40 -1.62 3.68
C PHE A 106 13.57 -2.20 4.48
N LEU A 107 14.13 -1.40 5.39
CA LEU A 107 15.26 -1.81 6.21
C LEU A 107 14.89 -2.88 7.24
N THR A 108 13.71 -2.78 7.84
CA THR A 108 13.33 -3.58 9.03
C THR A 108 12.39 -4.75 8.73
N GLY A 109 11.69 -4.75 7.60
CA GLY A 109 10.61 -5.72 7.33
C GLY A 109 9.36 -5.54 8.20
N LEU A 110 9.20 -4.38 8.84
CA LEU A 110 8.09 -4.04 9.73
C LEU A 110 7.20 -2.94 9.13
N PHE A 111 5.91 -2.91 9.52
CA PHE A 111 5.04 -1.78 9.19
C PHE A 111 5.52 -0.50 9.91
N PRO A 112 5.33 0.70 9.33
CA PRO A 112 5.88 1.94 9.88
C PRO A 112 5.52 2.22 11.35
N PHE A 113 4.32 1.85 11.80
CA PHE A 113 3.92 1.98 13.22
C PHE A 113 4.76 1.15 14.20
N SER A 114 5.38 0.05 13.75
CA SER A 114 6.29 -0.76 14.56
C SER A 114 7.76 -0.33 14.44
N THR A 115 8.12 0.44 13.42
CA THR A 115 9.45 1.07 13.31
C THR A 115 9.59 2.35 14.14
N GLY A 116 8.46 2.95 14.53
CA GLY A 116 8.37 4.31 15.09
C GLY A 116 8.39 5.43 14.05
N ALA A 117 8.86 5.16 12.82
CA ALA A 117 8.97 6.11 11.72
C ALA A 117 7.64 6.26 10.96
N VAL A 118 6.58 6.72 11.63
CA VAL A 118 5.20 6.68 11.10
C VAL A 118 4.88 7.71 10.01
N LYS A 119 5.69 8.77 9.89
CA LYS A 119 5.58 9.82 8.88
C LYS A 119 6.95 10.45 8.58
N ASN A 120 7.03 11.24 7.52
CA ASN A 120 8.22 12.03 7.19
C ASN A 120 8.75 12.84 8.40
N ASP A 121 10.07 12.96 8.49
CA ASP A 121 10.80 13.59 9.60
C ASP A 121 10.50 13.00 11.01
N THR A 122 10.01 11.76 11.11
CA THR A 122 9.97 11.00 12.38
C THR A 122 11.19 10.07 12.49
N PRO A 123 11.94 10.06 13.61
CA PRO A 123 13.09 9.17 13.73
C PRO A 123 12.65 7.70 13.85
N MET A 124 13.35 6.80 13.16
CA MET A 124 13.21 5.36 13.39
C MET A 124 13.73 5.01 14.79
N SER A 125 13.02 4.10 15.48
CA SER A 125 13.40 3.58 16.80
C SER A 125 14.80 2.97 16.78
N HIS A 126 15.56 3.07 17.86
CA HIS A 126 16.87 2.41 18.01
C HIS A 126 16.75 0.91 18.35
N ASN A 127 15.55 0.43 18.68
CA ASN A 127 15.31 -0.96 19.11
C ASN A 127 14.86 -1.90 17.98
N VAL A 128 14.80 -1.43 16.72
CA VAL A 128 14.48 -2.28 15.57
C VAL A 128 15.76 -2.70 14.87
N LYS A 129 15.91 -4.02 14.63
CA LYS A 129 16.94 -4.53 13.73
C LYS A 129 16.57 -4.22 12.29
N THR A 130 17.60 -3.95 11.49
CA THR A 130 17.53 -3.90 10.03
C THR A 130 18.12 -5.16 9.44
N TRP A 131 17.87 -5.45 8.16
CA TRP A 131 18.55 -6.54 7.45
C TRP A 131 20.08 -6.42 7.53
N ALA A 132 20.64 -5.20 7.59
CA ALA A 132 22.08 -4.98 7.71
C ALA A 132 22.64 -5.45 9.05
N ASP A 133 21.87 -5.42 10.14
CA ASP A 133 22.29 -5.98 11.43
C ASP A 133 22.48 -7.50 11.33
N TYR A 134 21.56 -8.22 10.66
CA TYR A 134 21.70 -9.65 10.39
C TYR A 134 22.87 -9.98 9.45
N LEU A 135 23.16 -9.11 8.47
CA LEU A 135 24.33 -9.27 7.60
C LEU A 135 25.63 -9.11 8.39
N GLN A 136 25.72 -8.08 9.25
CA GLN A 136 26.87 -7.85 10.13
C GLN A 136 27.09 -9.02 11.10
N GLU A 137 26.03 -9.52 11.73
CA GLU A 137 26.05 -10.74 12.56
C GLU A 137 26.49 -11.99 11.76
N SER A 138 26.33 -11.97 10.43
CA SER A 138 26.76 -13.01 9.48
C SER A 138 28.11 -12.74 8.81
N SER A 139 28.92 -11.84 9.37
CA SER A 139 30.27 -11.47 8.90
C SER A 139 30.35 -10.71 7.57
N TYR A 140 29.28 -9.98 7.18
CA TYR A 140 29.37 -9.05 6.05
C TYR A 140 30.01 -7.73 6.46
N GLN A 141 30.84 -7.19 5.57
CA GLN A 141 31.26 -5.79 5.62
C GLN A 141 30.13 -4.91 5.05
N THR A 142 29.57 -4.00 5.84
CA THR A 142 28.32 -3.29 5.50
C THR A 142 28.53 -1.78 5.29
N ALA A 143 27.95 -1.22 4.24
CA ALA A 143 28.05 0.21 3.92
C ALA A 143 26.70 0.83 3.50
N TYR A 144 26.50 2.10 3.85
CA TYR A 144 25.37 2.92 3.42
C TYR A 144 25.86 4.23 2.77
N LEU A 145 25.43 4.49 1.55
CA LEU A 145 25.72 5.71 0.81
C LEU A 145 24.43 6.39 0.36
N GLY A 146 24.38 7.72 0.50
CA GLY A 146 23.24 8.53 0.07
C GLY A 146 22.18 8.76 1.14
N LYS A 147 20.93 8.96 0.70
CA LYS A 147 19.85 9.52 1.52
C LYS A 147 19.35 8.55 2.59
N TRP A 148 19.37 8.96 3.85
CA TRP A 148 18.87 8.19 4.99
C TRP A 148 17.40 8.53 5.33
N HIS A 149 17.16 9.75 5.82
CA HIS A 149 15.83 10.27 6.18
C HIS A 149 15.11 9.56 7.35
N LEU A 150 15.86 8.86 8.23
CA LEU A 150 15.32 8.15 9.40
C LEU A 150 15.80 8.70 10.76
N ASP A 151 16.47 9.86 10.77
CA ASP A 151 16.89 10.57 11.99
C ASP A 151 15.93 11.70 12.40
N GLY A 152 14.76 11.74 11.78
CA GLY A 152 13.73 12.73 12.04
C GLY A 152 14.15 14.17 11.73
N THR A 153 13.79 15.10 12.62
CA THR A 153 14.03 16.54 12.45
C THR A 153 15.50 16.97 12.62
N ALA A 154 16.44 16.04 12.81
CA ALA A 154 17.87 16.31 12.79
C ALA A 154 18.28 17.11 11.54
N LYS A 155 19.27 18.00 11.67
CA LYS A 155 19.67 18.87 10.55
C LYS A 155 20.13 18.01 9.35
N PRO A 156 19.83 18.44 8.11
CA PRO A 156 20.67 18.19 6.95
C PRO A 156 22.16 18.04 7.28
N GLY A 157 22.75 16.90 6.93
CA GLY A 157 24.16 16.63 7.16
C GLY A 157 24.54 15.16 6.98
N PHE A 158 25.83 14.90 6.81
CA PHE A 158 26.39 13.55 6.76
C PHE A 158 26.50 12.95 8.16
N TYR A 159 26.48 11.62 8.25
CA TYR A 159 26.35 10.89 9.51
C TYR A 159 27.38 11.31 10.56
N ASN A 160 28.64 11.46 10.16
CA ASN A 160 29.73 11.84 11.05
C ASN A 160 29.57 13.25 11.62
N ASP A 161 29.03 14.20 10.84
CA ASP A 161 28.76 15.58 11.28
C ASP A 161 27.56 15.67 12.24
N VAL A 162 26.60 14.73 12.16
CA VAL A 162 25.35 14.77 12.93
C VAL A 162 25.41 13.89 14.19
N PHE A 163 26.10 12.74 14.15
CA PHE A 163 26.06 11.70 15.20
C PHE A 163 27.42 11.34 15.80
N GLY A 164 28.52 11.92 15.34
CA GLY A 164 29.85 11.77 15.96
C GLY A 164 30.30 10.32 16.13
N SER A 165 30.04 9.45 15.15
CA SER A 165 30.38 8.01 15.16
C SER A 165 29.74 7.15 16.28
N THR A 166 28.64 7.60 16.90
CA THR A 166 27.92 6.80 17.91
C THR A 166 27.41 5.47 17.32
N LYS A 167 27.68 4.33 17.98
CA LYS A 167 27.26 3.00 17.49
C LYS A 167 25.73 2.85 17.45
N GLU A 168 25.01 3.56 18.32
CA GLU A 168 23.56 3.48 18.54
C GLU A 168 22.69 3.88 17.34
N ARG A 169 23.26 4.60 16.35
CA ARG A 169 22.56 4.99 15.11
C ARG A 169 23.17 4.34 13.86
N SER A 170 24.03 3.33 14.01
CA SER A 170 24.63 2.62 12.86
C SER A 170 23.59 1.86 12.04
N PHE A 171 22.67 1.12 12.70
CA PHE A 171 21.68 0.21 12.09
C PHE A 171 22.34 -0.83 11.20
N GLY A 172 23.23 -1.64 11.77
CA GLY A 172 23.96 -2.69 11.05
C GLY A 172 25.07 -2.22 10.11
N PHE A 173 24.99 -1.00 9.57
CA PHE A 173 25.98 -0.45 8.64
C PHE A 173 27.26 0.00 9.36
N GLN A 174 28.41 -0.53 8.94
CA GLN A 174 29.74 -0.18 9.48
C GLN A 174 30.29 1.09 8.86
N ASP A 175 30.23 1.21 7.54
CA ASP A 175 30.55 2.46 6.84
C ASP A 175 29.28 3.27 6.59
N ASN A 176 29.24 4.47 7.18
CA ASN A 176 28.18 5.45 6.98
C ASN A 176 28.75 6.81 6.55
N THR A 177 29.99 6.85 6.04
CA THR A 177 30.73 8.08 5.73
C THR A 177 29.94 8.98 4.77
N TYR A 178 29.33 8.37 3.74
CA TYR A 178 28.50 9.07 2.74
C TYR A 178 26.99 8.92 2.97
N ARG A 179 26.55 8.46 4.15
CA ARG A 179 25.15 8.47 4.55
C ARG A 179 24.75 9.86 5.05
N TYR A 180 23.71 10.46 4.48
CA TYR A 180 23.23 11.78 4.89
C TYR A 180 21.76 11.79 5.31
N ASN A 181 21.41 12.58 6.33
CA ASN A 181 20.02 12.69 6.76
C ASN A 181 19.25 13.70 5.91
N ARG A 182 18.23 13.20 5.20
CA ARG A 182 17.14 13.89 4.48
C ARG A 182 17.58 14.95 3.47
N GLY A 183 16.64 15.51 2.72
CA GLY A 183 16.93 16.44 1.63
C GLY A 183 17.21 15.76 0.29
N HIS A 184 17.30 16.60 -0.74
CA HIS A 184 17.29 16.21 -2.16
C HIS A 184 18.25 17.12 -2.93
N TRP A 185 19.47 17.27 -2.40
CA TRP A 185 20.50 18.12 -2.99
C TRP A 185 20.97 17.54 -4.31
N LYS A 186 21.08 18.40 -5.31
CA LYS A 186 21.52 18.03 -6.65
C LYS A 186 23.03 18.08 -6.82
N ILE A 187 23.74 18.83 -5.98
CA ILE A 187 25.20 18.96 -6.05
C ILE A 187 25.85 18.69 -4.68
N LEU A 188 26.93 17.90 -4.71
CA LEU A 188 27.76 17.48 -3.60
C LEU A 188 29.23 17.74 -3.97
N LYS A 189 30.00 18.43 -3.13
CA LYS A 189 31.42 18.72 -3.40
C LYS A 189 32.28 18.30 -2.23
N GLU A 190 33.11 17.28 -2.42
CA GLU A 190 34.04 16.82 -1.39
C GLU A 190 35.30 17.70 -1.36
N ARG A 191 35.61 18.24 -0.18
CA ARG A 191 36.75 19.13 0.07
C ARG A 191 37.30 18.87 1.47
N ASN A 192 38.59 18.58 1.58
CA ASN A 192 39.28 18.37 2.87
C ASN A 192 38.58 17.37 3.81
N GLY A 193 38.01 16.28 3.26
CA GLY A 193 37.28 15.26 4.03
C GLY A 193 35.88 15.66 4.51
N LYS A 194 35.31 16.76 3.97
CA LYS A 194 33.92 17.16 4.17
C LYS A 194 33.18 17.26 2.84
N VAL A 195 31.87 17.12 2.86
CA VAL A 195 31.03 17.23 1.65
C VAL A 195 30.10 18.45 1.77
N ASP A 196 30.37 19.48 0.96
CA ASP A 196 29.47 20.63 0.79
C ASP A 196 28.24 20.19 -0.02
N VAL A 197 27.03 20.62 0.39
CA VAL A 197 25.76 20.25 -0.27
C VAL A 197 24.99 21.46 -0.79
N TYR A 198 24.46 21.38 -2.00
CA TYR A 198 23.72 22.48 -2.66
C TYR A 198 22.44 21.98 -3.32
N LYS A 199 21.34 22.75 -3.21
CA LYS A 199 20.00 22.30 -3.63
C LYS A 199 19.84 22.20 -5.14
N SER A 200 20.54 23.03 -5.91
CA SER A 200 20.51 23.08 -7.37
C SER A 200 21.91 23.29 -7.95
N VAL A 201 22.07 23.12 -9.27
CA VAL A 201 23.27 23.52 -10.02
C VAL A 201 23.54 25.01 -9.82
N LYS A 202 22.46 25.82 -9.85
CA LYS A 202 22.50 27.27 -9.64
C LYS A 202 23.04 27.66 -8.26
N ASP A 203 22.58 27.01 -7.20
CA ASP A 203 23.05 27.29 -5.82
C ASP A 203 24.51 26.89 -5.62
N ALA A 204 24.99 25.89 -6.37
CA ALA A 204 26.37 25.42 -6.33
C ALA A 204 27.36 26.29 -7.11
N ASN A 205 26.86 27.20 -7.96
CA ASN A 205 27.61 27.92 -8.98
C ASN A 205 28.62 27.00 -9.71
N GLU A 206 28.13 25.83 -10.13
CA GLU A 206 28.93 24.75 -10.74
C GLU A 206 28.54 24.60 -12.21
N THR A 207 29.52 24.63 -13.10
CA THR A 207 29.28 24.48 -14.55
C THR A 207 30.10 23.35 -15.18
N ASP A 208 31.27 23.05 -14.62
CA ASP A 208 32.33 22.34 -15.34
C ASP A 208 32.64 20.96 -14.76
N ASN A 209 32.29 20.70 -13.49
CA ASN A 209 32.54 19.40 -12.83
C ASN A 209 31.27 18.68 -12.35
N LEU A 210 30.19 18.77 -13.14
CA LEU A 210 28.91 18.13 -12.80
C LEU A 210 28.97 16.60 -12.82
N GLU A 211 29.89 15.98 -13.58
CA GLU A 211 30.02 14.51 -13.66
C GLU A 211 30.68 13.87 -12.43
N GLN A 212 31.24 14.67 -11.53
CA GLN A 212 31.75 14.23 -10.23
C GLN A 212 30.88 14.73 -9.07
N SER A 213 30.23 15.88 -9.24
CA SER A 213 29.53 16.59 -8.16
C SER A 213 28.01 16.47 -8.20
N TYR A 214 27.40 16.07 -9.32
CA TYR A 214 25.95 15.85 -9.35
C TYR A 214 25.58 14.61 -8.52
N THR A 215 24.47 14.68 -7.79
CA THR A 215 24.18 13.78 -6.65
C THR A 215 24.16 12.29 -7.01
N THR A 216 23.56 11.93 -8.15
CA THR A 216 23.58 10.54 -8.68
C THR A 216 25.00 10.11 -9.05
N ASP A 217 25.75 10.93 -9.80
CA ASP A 217 27.13 10.63 -10.17
C ASP A 217 28.01 10.44 -8.93
N PHE A 218 27.94 11.36 -7.97
CA PHE A 218 28.74 11.34 -6.74
C PHE A 218 28.54 10.04 -5.96
N PHE A 219 27.30 9.66 -5.65
CA PHE A 219 27.07 8.44 -4.86
C PHE A 219 27.36 7.15 -5.62
N VAL A 220 27.15 7.10 -6.94
CA VAL A 220 27.52 5.92 -7.74
C VAL A 220 29.04 5.79 -7.83
N ASN A 221 29.78 6.89 -8.04
CA ASN A 221 31.24 6.86 -8.05
C ASN A 221 31.77 6.40 -6.66
N LYS A 222 31.21 6.89 -5.55
CA LYS A 222 31.56 6.39 -4.20
C LYS A 222 31.18 4.92 -3.95
N ALA A 223 30.14 4.40 -4.60
CA ALA A 223 29.81 2.99 -4.56
C ALA A 223 30.80 2.13 -5.38
N ILE A 224 31.28 2.65 -6.50
CA ILE A 224 32.36 2.05 -7.30
C ILE A 224 33.66 2.02 -6.47
N ASP A 225 34.08 3.14 -5.88
CA ASP A 225 35.26 3.21 -5.00
C ASP A 225 35.21 2.13 -3.90
N TYR A 226 34.06 1.97 -3.23
CA TYR A 226 33.85 0.97 -2.19
C TYR A 226 33.92 -0.46 -2.74
N ILE A 227 33.30 -0.73 -3.89
CA ILE A 227 33.30 -2.06 -4.51
C ILE A 227 34.72 -2.45 -4.96
N GLU A 228 35.50 -1.51 -5.50
CA GLU A 228 36.90 -1.75 -5.88
C GLU A 228 37.77 -2.10 -4.66
N ASP A 229 37.60 -1.41 -3.53
CA ASP A 229 38.27 -1.75 -2.26
C ASP A 229 37.87 -3.13 -1.71
N LYS A 230 36.60 -3.54 -1.87
CA LYS A 230 36.07 -4.81 -1.31
C LYS A 230 36.11 -6.02 -2.25
N ALA A 231 36.31 -5.84 -3.55
CA ALA A 231 36.23 -6.93 -4.52
C ALA A 231 37.21 -8.09 -4.27
N HIS A 232 38.33 -7.80 -3.60
CA HIS A 232 39.40 -8.75 -3.35
C HIS A 232 39.57 -9.12 -1.87
N THR A 233 38.60 -8.81 -1.00
CA THR A 233 38.59 -9.30 0.39
C THR A 233 38.02 -10.72 0.49
N ASP A 234 38.42 -11.46 1.53
CA ASP A 234 37.84 -12.77 1.83
C ASP A 234 36.40 -12.66 2.34
N ASP A 235 36.13 -11.68 3.22
CA ASP A 235 34.78 -11.36 3.70
C ASP A 235 33.88 -10.89 2.54
N PRO A 236 32.58 -11.25 2.54
CA PRO A 236 31.60 -10.68 1.63
C PRO A 236 31.24 -9.26 2.06
N PHE A 237 30.86 -8.41 1.10
CA PHE A 237 30.38 -7.06 1.38
C PHE A 237 28.89 -6.88 1.06
N ALA A 238 28.26 -5.90 1.69
CA ALA A 238 26.89 -5.47 1.45
C ALA A 238 26.82 -3.94 1.42
N ILE A 239 26.53 -3.37 0.25
CA ILE A 239 26.42 -1.92 0.04
C ILE A 239 24.96 -1.54 -0.23
N PHE A 240 24.47 -0.54 0.50
CA PHE A 240 23.21 0.13 0.21
C PHE A 240 23.48 1.50 -0.44
N LEU A 241 23.29 1.58 -1.75
CA LEU A 241 23.33 2.79 -2.54
C LEU A 241 21.92 3.40 -2.63
N SER A 242 21.66 4.43 -1.83
CA SER A 242 20.39 5.14 -1.75
C SER A 242 20.44 6.49 -2.48
N ILE A 243 20.20 6.45 -3.78
CA ILE A 243 20.16 7.60 -4.69
C ILE A 243 18.93 8.48 -4.37
N ALA A 244 19.12 9.80 -4.40
CA ALA A 244 18.07 10.77 -4.07
C ALA A 244 17.26 11.26 -5.28
N ASP A 245 17.74 10.99 -6.48
CA ASP A 245 17.01 11.15 -7.73
C ASP A 245 16.13 9.90 -7.99
N PRO A 246 15.05 10.00 -8.77
CA PRO A 246 14.58 11.18 -9.51
C PRO A 246 13.67 12.16 -8.70
N HIS A 247 13.64 12.10 -7.36
CA HIS A 247 12.87 13.07 -6.56
C HIS A 247 13.22 14.53 -6.91
N ASN A 248 12.21 15.40 -6.84
CA ASN A 248 12.33 16.83 -7.09
C ASN A 248 13.42 17.52 -6.21
N PRO A 249 14.06 18.64 -6.64
CA PRO A 249 13.80 19.41 -7.86
C PRO A 249 14.04 18.64 -9.17
N ASN A 250 13.21 18.89 -10.18
CA ASN A 250 13.37 18.25 -11.50
C ASN A 250 14.43 19.02 -12.29
N GLU A 251 15.69 18.67 -12.02
CA GLU A 251 16.90 19.34 -12.53
C GLU A 251 18.01 18.30 -12.67
N VAL A 252 18.65 18.22 -13.85
CA VAL A 252 19.72 17.26 -14.15
C VAL A 252 20.82 17.89 -15.01
N ARG A 253 22.05 17.41 -14.85
CA ARG A 253 23.20 17.87 -15.64
C ARG A 253 23.07 17.53 -17.14
N LYS A 254 23.84 18.22 -17.98
CA LYS A 254 24.02 17.81 -19.38
C LYS A 254 24.76 16.45 -19.46
N PRO A 255 24.55 15.65 -20.53
CA PRO A 255 23.63 15.87 -21.65
C PRO A 255 22.15 15.55 -21.34
N TYR A 256 21.86 14.98 -20.16
CA TYR A 256 20.54 14.43 -19.80
C TYR A 256 19.40 15.46 -19.82
N SER A 257 19.67 16.71 -19.41
CA SER A 257 18.69 17.81 -19.48
C SER A 257 18.36 18.28 -20.90
N GLU A 258 19.07 17.78 -21.90
CA GLU A 258 18.82 18.11 -23.32
C GLU A 258 18.31 16.91 -24.12
N LYS A 259 18.60 15.68 -23.64
CA LYS A 259 18.30 14.39 -24.28
C LYS A 259 16.84 14.17 -24.68
N TYR A 260 15.89 14.82 -24.00
CA TYR A 260 14.44 14.66 -24.19
C TYR A 260 13.71 15.94 -24.62
N LYS A 261 14.43 17.02 -24.97
CA LYS A 261 13.84 18.32 -25.35
C LYS A 261 12.86 18.23 -26.52
N ASP A 262 13.15 17.37 -27.48
CA ASP A 262 12.38 17.21 -28.73
C ASP A 262 11.19 16.23 -28.61
N MET A 263 11.03 15.56 -27.46
CA MET A 263 9.87 14.69 -27.23
C MET A 263 8.57 15.51 -27.10
N ASN A 264 7.50 14.98 -27.70
CA ASN A 264 6.16 15.56 -27.66
C ASN A 264 5.38 15.09 -26.43
N PHE A 265 5.80 15.52 -25.25
CA PHE A 265 5.09 15.24 -24.00
C PHE A 265 3.65 15.73 -24.07
N GLN A 266 2.71 14.88 -23.64
CA GLN A 266 1.29 15.16 -23.50
C GLN A 266 0.85 14.90 -22.06
N MET A 267 -0.03 15.74 -21.53
CA MET A 267 -0.61 15.56 -20.21
C MET A 267 -1.33 14.20 -20.11
N PRO A 268 -1.16 13.40 -19.05
CA PRO A 268 -1.78 12.09 -18.95
C PRO A 268 -3.31 12.10 -19.10
N ARG A 269 -3.84 11.05 -19.74
CA ARG A 269 -5.30 10.84 -19.89
C ARG A 269 -6.02 10.83 -18.54
N THR A 270 -5.38 10.28 -17.51
CA THR A 270 -5.89 10.25 -16.13
C THR A 270 -6.04 11.65 -15.53
N THR A 271 -5.22 12.63 -15.95
CA THR A 271 -5.36 14.05 -15.62
C THR A 271 -6.60 14.65 -16.26
N LYS A 272 -6.81 14.44 -17.56
CA LYS A 272 -8.02 14.90 -18.25
C LYS A 272 -9.28 14.30 -17.64
N LYS A 273 -9.27 12.99 -17.35
CA LYS A 273 -10.37 12.28 -16.68
C LYS A 273 -10.69 12.82 -15.29
N TYR A 274 -9.68 13.28 -14.55
CA TYR A 274 -9.90 13.96 -13.26
C TYR A 274 -10.71 15.26 -13.40
N PHE A 275 -10.51 16.03 -14.47
CA PHE A 275 -11.26 17.26 -14.75
C PHE A 275 -12.66 17.03 -15.31
N GLU A 276 -12.89 15.92 -16.01
CA GLU A 276 -14.20 15.59 -16.61
C GLU A 276 -15.29 15.24 -15.58
N SER A 277 -14.91 14.92 -14.33
CA SER A 277 -15.82 14.54 -13.23
C SER A 277 -16.73 13.31 -13.46
N ASP A 278 -16.60 12.65 -14.62
CA ASP A 278 -17.28 11.42 -15.01
C ASP A 278 -16.29 10.33 -15.52
N PRO A 279 -16.06 9.24 -14.76
CA PRO A 279 -16.53 9.03 -13.40
C PRO A 279 -15.87 9.99 -12.42
N SER A 280 -16.58 10.38 -11.35
CA SER A 280 -16.03 11.30 -10.36
C SER A 280 -14.78 10.73 -9.67
N PRO A 281 -13.74 11.53 -9.40
CA PRO A 281 -12.53 11.08 -8.73
C PRO A 281 -12.85 10.33 -7.41
N PRO A 282 -12.19 9.19 -7.14
CA PRO A 282 -12.36 8.43 -5.90
C PRO A 282 -12.30 9.25 -4.60
N GLY A 283 -12.99 8.77 -3.56
CA GLY A 283 -13.19 9.55 -2.33
C GLY A 283 -11.94 9.88 -1.51
N PHE A 284 -10.84 9.14 -1.68
CA PHE A 284 -9.59 9.31 -0.91
C PHE A 284 -8.75 10.53 -1.31
N TYR A 285 -9.13 11.25 -2.37
CA TYR A 285 -8.33 12.34 -2.97
C TYR A 285 -8.07 13.55 -2.05
N GLY A 286 -8.78 13.67 -0.93
CA GLY A 286 -8.86 14.93 -0.19
C GLY A 286 -9.98 15.81 -0.71
N VAL A 287 -10.46 16.73 0.14
CA VAL A 287 -11.46 17.71 -0.27
C VAL A 287 -10.85 18.68 -1.27
N ARG A 288 -11.55 18.84 -2.41
CA ARG A 288 -11.35 19.83 -3.49
C ARG A 288 -10.43 21.02 -3.13
N GLY A 289 -9.35 21.19 -3.88
CA GLY A 289 -8.70 22.49 -4.07
C GLY A 289 -7.90 23.08 -2.91
N LYS A 290 -7.35 22.29 -1.97
CA LYS A 290 -6.48 22.82 -0.91
C LYS A 290 -4.98 22.69 -1.16
N ASP A 291 -4.51 21.58 -1.75
CA ASP A 291 -3.08 21.26 -1.74
C ASP A 291 -2.32 21.63 -3.04
N TYR A 292 -3.02 22.12 -4.06
CA TYR A 292 -2.39 22.78 -5.20
C TYR A 292 -2.94 24.20 -5.36
N LYS A 293 -2.25 25.17 -4.74
CA LYS A 293 -2.29 26.55 -5.24
C LYS A 293 -1.42 26.58 -6.49
N ALA A 294 -2.00 26.87 -7.64
CA ALA A 294 -1.21 27.33 -8.78
C ALA A 294 -0.32 28.51 -8.32
N LYS A 295 0.83 28.75 -8.97
CA LYS A 295 1.73 29.88 -8.61
C LYS A 295 1.02 31.24 -8.57
N ASN A 296 -0.09 31.35 -9.29
CA ASN A 296 -0.92 32.55 -9.44
C ASN A 296 -2.07 32.63 -8.41
N GLY A 297 -2.18 31.68 -7.47
CA GLY A 297 -3.21 31.66 -6.42
C GLY A 297 -4.61 31.25 -6.87
N ILE A 298 -4.79 30.87 -8.15
CA ILE A 298 -6.06 30.40 -8.71
C ILE A 298 -6.37 29.00 -8.13
N PRO A 299 -7.54 28.80 -7.48
CA PRO A 299 -8.01 27.47 -7.14
C PRO A 299 -8.28 26.67 -8.41
N ILE A 300 -7.85 25.42 -8.46
CA ILE A 300 -8.27 24.51 -9.52
C ILE A 300 -9.76 24.21 -9.29
N ASP A 301 -10.64 24.93 -10.02
CA ASP A 301 -12.05 24.61 -10.05
C ASP A 301 -12.22 23.22 -10.69
N THR A 302 -13.14 22.44 -10.12
CA THR A 302 -13.47 21.07 -10.57
C THR A 302 -14.91 20.99 -11.09
N ASN A 303 -15.65 22.10 -11.07
CA ASN A 303 -16.93 22.28 -11.74
C ASN A 303 -16.74 22.96 -13.12
N ILE A 304 -15.69 22.61 -13.85
CA ILE A 304 -15.41 23.17 -15.17
C ILE A 304 -16.47 22.63 -16.16
N PRO A 305 -17.18 23.48 -16.91
CA PRO A 305 -18.07 23.04 -17.98
C PRO A 305 -17.32 22.17 -19.01
N PHE A 306 -17.92 21.10 -19.51
CA PHE A 306 -17.25 20.14 -20.41
C PHE A 306 -16.59 20.81 -21.65
N ASP A 307 -17.19 21.87 -22.16
CA ASP A 307 -16.68 22.68 -23.29
C ASP A 307 -15.44 23.53 -22.95
N GLN A 308 -15.12 23.69 -21.66
CA GLN A 308 -14.01 24.50 -21.16
C GLN A 308 -12.83 23.67 -20.62
N ILE A 309 -12.95 22.34 -20.56
CA ILE A 309 -11.92 21.46 -19.97
C ILE A 309 -10.57 21.60 -20.70
N GLU A 310 -10.57 21.63 -22.03
CA GLU A 310 -9.33 21.79 -22.82
C GLU A 310 -8.62 23.12 -22.52
N GLN A 311 -9.36 24.22 -22.35
CA GLN A 311 -8.78 25.52 -22.00
C GLN A 311 -8.12 25.48 -20.61
N HIS A 312 -8.76 24.83 -19.64
CA HIS A 312 -8.23 24.67 -18.29
C HIS A 312 -7.03 23.72 -18.23
N LEU A 313 -7.04 22.64 -19.01
CA LEU A 313 -5.90 21.73 -19.16
C LEU A 313 -4.67 22.46 -19.72
N ASN A 314 -4.83 23.23 -20.79
CA ASN A 314 -3.75 24.02 -21.39
C ASN A 314 -3.18 25.07 -20.41
N ALA A 315 -4.03 25.74 -19.62
CA ALA A 315 -3.58 26.67 -18.59
C ALA A 315 -2.84 25.96 -17.45
N TYR A 316 -3.36 24.81 -16.99
CA TYR A 316 -2.73 23.98 -15.96
C TYR A 316 -1.36 23.46 -16.40
N GLU A 317 -1.23 22.97 -17.64
CA GLU A 317 0.02 22.47 -18.22
C GLU A 317 1.15 23.52 -18.18
N GLN A 318 0.80 24.77 -18.51
CA GLN A 318 1.72 25.92 -18.45
C GLN A 318 2.07 26.30 -17.00
N ASP A 319 1.06 26.42 -16.12
CA ASP A 319 1.26 26.83 -14.72
C ASP A 319 2.14 25.85 -13.92
N VAL A 320 2.06 24.55 -14.22
CA VAL A 320 2.91 23.51 -13.58
C VAL A 320 4.24 23.28 -14.28
N ASN A 321 4.48 23.94 -15.42
CA ASN A 321 5.61 23.70 -16.32
C ASN A 321 5.81 22.21 -16.66
N PHE A 322 4.72 21.54 -17.06
CA PHE A 322 4.63 20.09 -17.23
C PHE A 322 5.76 19.51 -18.09
N LYS A 323 5.96 20.08 -19.29
CA LYS A 323 6.90 19.56 -20.29
C LYS A 323 8.34 19.59 -19.78
N ASP A 324 8.85 20.74 -19.34
CA ASP A 324 10.22 20.86 -18.80
C ASP A 324 10.41 19.95 -17.59
N SER A 325 9.41 19.86 -16.72
CA SER A 325 9.42 19.04 -15.51
C SER A 325 9.59 17.55 -15.84
N MET A 326 8.80 17.03 -16.79
CA MET A 326 8.89 15.65 -17.25
C MET A 326 10.16 15.37 -18.06
N GLN A 327 10.64 16.34 -18.85
CA GLN A 327 11.92 16.25 -19.56
C GLN A 327 13.11 16.08 -18.60
N ALA A 328 13.16 16.91 -17.55
CA ALA A 328 14.20 16.81 -16.54
C ALA A 328 14.07 15.52 -15.72
N TYR A 329 12.85 15.08 -15.39
CA TYR A 329 12.60 13.80 -14.72
C TYR A 329 13.10 12.61 -15.55
N PHE A 330 12.74 12.54 -16.83
CA PHE A 330 13.24 11.54 -17.78
C PHE A 330 14.76 11.57 -17.90
N GLY A 331 15.35 12.77 -17.87
CA GLY A 331 16.80 12.96 -17.82
C GLY A 331 17.45 12.37 -16.57
N MET A 332 16.87 12.60 -15.37
CA MET A 332 17.33 11.98 -14.12
C MET A 332 17.24 10.45 -14.16
N VAL A 333 16.10 9.91 -14.60
CA VAL A 333 15.93 8.44 -14.76
C VAL A 333 16.97 7.86 -15.70
N LYS A 334 17.29 8.53 -16.81
CA LYS A 334 18.32 8.05 -17.73
C LYS A 334 19.75 8.17 -17.18
N LEU A 335 20.05 9.21 -16.40
CA LEU A 335 21.34 9.30 -15.71
C LEU A 335 21.51 8.17 -14.68
N ILE A 336 20.46 7.84 -13.93
CA ILE A 336 20.46 6.70 -13.01
C ILE A 336 20.74 5.40 -13.75
N ASP A 337 20.08 5.16 -14.89
CA ASP A 337 20.30 3.96 -15.70
C ASP A 337 21.72 3.90 -16.29
N ASP A 338 22.21 4.98 -16.91
CA ASP A 338 23.58 5.04 -17.46
C ASP A 338 24.62 4.82 -16.33
N LYS A 339 24.36 5.31 -15.10
CA LYS A 339 25.22 5.09 -13.93
C LYS A 339 25.10 3.71 -13.28
N ILE A 340 23.95 3.04 -13.38
CA ILE A 340 23.86 1.61 -13.09
C ILE A 340 24.70 0.82 -14.11
N GLY A 341 24.74 1.26 -15.37
CA GLY A 341 25.65 0.73 -16.38
C GLY A 341 27.12 0.74 -15.96
N ASP A 342 27.62 1.88 -15.49
CA ASP A 342 28.99 2.02 -14.95
C ASP A 342 29.24 1.01 -13.80
N LEU A 343 28.34 0.96 -12.82
CA LEU A 343 28.44 0.07 -11.65
C LEU A 343 28.49 -1.42 -12.03
N LEU A 344 27.66 -1.84 -12.99
CA LEU A 344 27.64 -3.21 -13.50
C LEU A 344 28.92 -3.54 -14.29
N ALA A 345 29.42 -2.60 -15.09
CA ALA A 345 30.65 -2.75 -15.84
C ALA A 345 31.86 -2.94 -14.91
N THR A 346 31.93 -2.20 -13.79
CA THR A 346 32.96 -2.38 -12.75
C THR A 346 32.88 -3.76 -12.09
N MET A 347 31.70 -4.24 -11.70
CA MET A 347 31.59 -5.57 -11.08
C MET A 347 31.99 -6.72 -12.02
N ASN A 348 31.75 -6.57 -13.33
CA ASN A 348 32.20 -7.51 -14.35
C ASN A 348 33.72 -7.42 -14.57
N SER A 349 34.31 -6.21 -14.66
CA SER A 349 35.76 -6.04 -14.85
C SER A 349 36.59 -6.56 -13.67
N LEU A 350 36.05 -6.46 -12.44
CA LEU A 350 36.63 -7.04 -11.22
C LEU A 350 36.38 -8.56 -11.08
N GLY A 351 35.56 -9.16 -11.96
CA GLY A 351 35.25 -10.59 -11.95
C GLY A 351 34.33 -11.06 -10.81
N ILE A 352 33.70 -10.13 -10.07
CA ILE A 352 32.88 -10.44 -8.89
C ILE A 352 31.37 -10.57 -9.19
N GLU A 353 30.94 -10.21 -10.40
CA GLU A 353 29.53 -10.20 -10.83
C GLU A 353 28.81 -11.54 -10.55
N ASN A 354 29.42 -12.67 -10.90
CA ASN A 354 28.85 -14.00 -10.72
C ASN A 354 28.65 -14.41 -9.24
N ASN A 355 29.28 -13.69 -8.30
CA ASN A 355 29.10 -13.88 -6.86
C ASN A 355 28.48 -12.64 -6.18
N THR A 356 27.70 -11.85 -6.92
CA THR A 356 27.05 -10.65 -6.37
C THR A 356 25.54 -10.67 -6.64
N VAL A 357 24.75 -10.46 -5.59
CA VAL A 357 23.31 -10.20 -5.68
C VAL A 357 23.13 -8.69 -5.92
N VAL A 358 22.51 -8.32 -7.03
CA VAL A 358 22.19 -6.92 -7.35
C VAL A 358 20.68 -6.73 -7.27
N VAL A 359 20.25 -5.76 -6.45
CA VAL A 359 18.84 -5.40 -6.25
C VAL A 359 18.61 -3.97 -6.73
N PHE A 360 17.56 -3.74 -7.51
CA PHE A 360 17.09 -2.40 -7.87
C PHE A 360 15.63 -2.20 -7.39
N THR A 361 15.37 -1.09 -6.70
CA THR A 361 14.06 -0.74 -6.11
C THR A 361 13.87 0.79 -6.01
N SER A 362 12.66 1.24 -5.65
CA SER A 362 12.38 2.60 -5.16
C SER A 362 11.81 2.55 -3.74
N ASP A 363 11.83 3.66 -2.99
CA ASP A 363 11.09 3.77 -1.73
C ASP A 363 9.58 4.00 -1.96
N HIS A 364 9.22 4.89 -2.88
CA HIS A 364 7.88 5.08 -3.42
C HIS A 364 7.99 5.58 -4.87
N GLY A 365 6.86 5.71 -5.56
CA GLY A 365 6.81 6.34 -6.88
C GLY A 365 6.50 7.85 -6.83
N ASP A 366 6.24 8.40 -8.02
CA ASP A 366 5.66 9.73 -8.27
C ASP A 366 4.43 9.52 -9.16
N LEU A 367 3.34 10.24 -8.88
CA LEU A 367 2.17 10.30 -9.77
C LEU A 367 2.51 10.92 -11.13
N SER A 368 3.56 11.76 -11.22
CA SER A 368 4.09 12.31 -12.48
C SER A 368 3.00 12.88 -13.40
N PHE A 369 2.11 13.68 -12.78
CA PHE A 369 0.92 14.31 -13.35
C PHE A 369 -0.29 13.40 -13.59
N GLU A 370 -0.16 12.07 -13.49
CA GLU A 370 -1.31 11.16 -13.52
C GLU A 370 -2.35 11.54 -12.45
N HIS A 371 -3.63 11.37 -12.78
CA HIS A 371 -4.77 11.75 -11.94
C HIS A 371 -4.80 13.24 -11.53
N GLY A 372 -4.07 14.12 -12.24
CA GLY A 372 -3.97 15.54 -11.94
C GLY A 372 -3.09 15.87 -10.73
N ARG A 373 -2.16 14.98 -10.37
CA ARG A 373 -1.32 15.09 -9.18
C ARG A 373 0.15 14.81 -9.48
N THR A 374 1.03 15.43 -8.70
CA THR A 374 2.45 15.08 -8.63
C THR A 374 2.76 14.55 -7.22
N GLN A 375 3.98 14.06 -7.03
CA GLN A 375 4.45 13.47 -5.77
C GLN A 375 3.66 12.20 -5.42
N LYS A 376 3.36 12.01 -4.13
CA LYS A 376 3.15 10.72 -3.48
C LYS A 376 2.09 10.78 -2.38
N GLY A 377 1.95 9.69 -1.62
CA GLY A 377 0.96 9.58 -0.54
C GLY A 377 -0.38 8.97 -0.96
N GLU A 378 -0.57 8.61 -2.23
CA GLU A 378 -1.84 8.06 -2.74
C GLU A 378 -1.77 6.53 -2.92
N PRO A 379 -2.91 5.82 -2.86
CA PRO A 379 -2.94 4.36 -3.01
C PRO A 379 -2.74 3.88 -4.46
N TYR A 380 -2.50 4.80 -5.40
CA TYR A 380 -2.33 4.56 -6.82
C TYR A 380 -1.06 3.78 -7.16
N LEU A 381 -1.10 3.03 -8.25
CA LEU A 381 -0.03 2.20 -8.75
C LEU A 381 1.28 2.98 -8.97
N THR A 382 1.23 4.22 -9.46
CA THR A 382 2.44 5.02 -9.66
C THR A 382 2.90 5.83 -8.44
N SER A 383 2.13 5.82 -7.34
CA SER A 383 2.59 6.35 -6.05
C SER A 383 3.07 5.24 -5.09
N ALA A 384 2.29 4.16 -4.98
CA ALA A 384 2.51 3.07 -4.03
C ALA A 384 3.12 1.82 -4.67
N GLY A 385 2.96 1.60 -5.99
CA GLY A 385 3.69 0.56 -6.71
C GLY A 385 5.11 1.02 -6.99
N ILE A 386 6.06 0.11 -6.79
CA ILE A 386 7.50 0.38 -6.88
C ILE A 386 8.21 -0.77 -7.60
N PRO A 387 9.33 -0.53 -8.29
CA PRO A 387 10.08 -1.61 -8.91
C PRO A 387 10.70 -2.52 -7.85
N LEU A 388 10.80 -3.82 -8.14
CA LEU A 388 11.78 -4.71 -7.50
C LEU A 388 12.35 -5.65 -8.56
N ILE A 389 13.65 -5.51 -8.80
CA ILE A 389 14.42 -6.37 -9.70
C ILE A 389 15.58 -6.97 -8.90
N ILE A 390 15.82 -8.28 -9.03
CA ILE A 390 16.89 -9.01 -8.34
C ILE A 390 17.64 -9.87 -9.37
N LYS A 391 18.91 -9.54 -9.61
CA LYS A 391 19.87 -10.33 -10.39
C LYS A 391 20.82 -11.07 -9.44
N TYR A 392 21.01 -12.36 -9.66
CA TYR A 392 22.07 -13.16 -9.03
C TYR A 392 22.46 -14.28 -10.00
N PRO A 393 23.54 -14.08 -10.80
CA PRO A 393 23.86 -14.95 -11.93
C PRO A 393 24.03 -16.42 -11.53
N GLY A 394 23.50 -17.32 -12.37
CA GLY A 394 23.57 -18.77 -12.14
C GLY A 394 22.75 -19.30 -10.95
N VAL A 395 22.07 -18.44 -10.19
CA VAL A 395 21.27 -18.81 -9.00
C VAL A 395 19.81 -18.39 -9.15
N VAL A 396 19.55 -17.17 -9.62
CA VAL A 396 18.21 -16.70 -9.96
C VAL A 396 17.95 -16.99 -11.44
N PRO A 397 16.80 -17.60 -11.83
CA PRO A 397 16.48 -17.83 -13.23
C PRO A 397 16.33 -16.52 -14.01
N GLU A 398 16.96 -16.45 -15.17
CA GLU A 398 16.89 -15.32 -16.11
C GLU A 398 15.45 -15.05 -16.59
N LYS A 399 15.18 -13.80 -16.96
CA LYS A 399 13.90 -13.28 -17.49
C LYS A 399 12.68 -13.63 -16.64
N LYS A 400 12.89 -13.91 -15.36
CA LYS A 400 11.82 -14.36 -14.48
C LYS A 400 10.87 -13.21 -14.18
N ARG A 401 9.57 -13.53 -14.16
CA ARG A 401 8.50 -12.59 -13.81
C ARG A 401 7.75 -13.18 -12.63
N ILE A 402 7.60 -12.38 -11.58
CA ILE A 402 6.89 -12.75 -10.36
C ILE A 402 5.63 -11.88 -10.28
N ASP A 403 4.50 -12.46 -10.71
CA ASP A 403 3.18 -11.80 -10.65
C ASP A 403 2.52 -11.91 -9.27
N THR A 404 3.06 -12.72 -8.36
CA THR A 404 2.64 -12.73 -6.95
C THR A 404 2.86 -11.34 -6.35
N ALA A 405 1.84 -10.81 -5.67
CA ALA A 405 1.96 -9.50 -5.02
C ALA A 405 2.86 -9.56 -3.78
N TYR A 406 3.85 -8.68 -3.70
CA TYR A 406 4.74 -8.46 -2.56
C TYR A 406 4.65 -7.00 -2.09
N SER A 407 5.22 -6.70 -0.94
CA SER A 407 5.34 -5.34 -0.42
C SER A 407 6.68 -5.08 0.23
N ILE A 408 7.01 -3.81 0.45
CA ILE A 408 8.35 -3.37 0.87
C ILE A 408 8.84 -4.00 2.19
N ILE A 409 7.93 -4.41 3.07
CA ILE A 409 8.22 -5.14 4.31
C ILE A 409 8.67 -6.60 4.08
N ASP A 410 8.43 -7.16 2.89
CA ASP A 410 8.91 -8.49 2.53
C ASP A 410 10.40 -8.49 2.15
N PHE A 411 11.00 -7.32 1.88
CA PHE A 411 12.37 -7.25 1.39
C PHE A 411 13.37 -7.87 2.38
N ALA A 412 13.34 -7.44 3.64
CA ALA A 412 14.24 -7.93 4.68
C ALA A 412 14.20 -9.47 4.86
N PRO A 413 13.05 -10.13 5.09
CA PRO A 413 13.02 -11.60 5.14
C PRO A 413 13.43 -12.25 3.82
N THR A 414 13.06 -11.66 2.67
CA THR A 414 13.36 -12.22 1.35
C THR A 414 14.86 -12.20 1.02
N ILE A 415 15.56 -11.10 1.32
CA ILE A 415 16.99 -10.99 1.02
C ILE A 415 17.83 -11.85 1.96
N LEU A 416 17.45 -11.94 3.24
CA LEU A 416 18.10 -12.84 4.19
C LEU A 416 17.90 -14.31 3.81
N GLY A 417 16.68 -14.70 3.41
CA GLY A 417 16.40 -16.03 2.87
C GLY A 417 17.20 -16.35 1.60
N LEU A 418 17.33 -15.39 0.68
CA LEU A 418 18.11 -15.54 -0.55
C LEU A 418 19.62 -15.70 -0.28
N LEU A 419 20.13 -15.03 0.75
CA LEU A 419 21.52 -15.12 1.22
C LEU A 419 21.77 -16.31 2.17
N ASN A 420 20.75 -17.12 2.46
CA ASN A 420 20.79 -18.22 3.44
C ASN A 420 21.21 -17.77 4.86
N ILE A 421 20.78 -16.57 5.26
CA ILE A 421 21.00 -16.00 6.59
C ILE A 421 19.75 -16.23 7.44
N SER A 422 19.96 -16.81 8.62
CA SER A 422 18.87 -17.14 9.54
C SER A 422 18.38 -15.92 10.30
N ALA A 423 17.07 -15.74 10.35
CA ALA A 423 16.36 -14.79 11.22
C ALA A 423 15.28 -15.54 12.02
N THR A 424 14.86 -14.99 13.16
CA THR A 424 13.87 -15.64 14.02
C THR A 424 12.44 -15.47 13.51
N SER A 425 11.60 -16.48 13.75
CA SER A 425 10.18 -16.43 13.38
C SER A 425 9.45 -15.39 14.23
N GLY A 426 9.06 -14.27 13.61
CA GLY A 426 8.42 -13.14 14.28
C GLY A 426 9.20 -11.82 14.19
N ASP A 427 10.43 -11.85 13.68
CA ASP A 427 11.27 -10.65 13.48
C ASP A 427 10.67 -9.66 12.45
N PHE A 428 9.82 -10.17 11.55
CA PHE A 428 9.28 -9.44 10.40
C PHE A 428 7.74 -9.51 10.35
N HIS A 429 7.13 -8.45 9.81
CA HIS A 429 5.72 -8.45 9.40
C HIS A 429 5.54 -8.92 7.95
N GLY A 430 6.56 -8.73 7.11
CA GLY A 430 6.62 -9.29 5.76
C GLY A 430 6.91 -10.79 5.74
N VAL A 431 6.93 -11.37 4.55
CA VAL A 431 7.18 -12.79 4.32
C VAL A 431 8.36 -13.02 3.39
N ASP A 432 9.09 -14.12 3.60
CA ASP A 432 10.19 -14.55 2.74
C ASP A 432 9.67 -15.01 1.36
N GLY A 433 10.13 -14.35 0.30
CA GLY A 433 9.91 -14.70 -1.10
C GLY A 433 11.08 -15.43 -1.79
N SER A 434 12.16 -15.73 -1.08
CA SER A 434 13.40 -16.31 -1.64
C SER A 434 13.14 -17.57 -2.47
N GLN A 435 12.23 -18.43 -2.02
CA GLN A 435 11.88 -19.67 -2.72
C GLN A 435 11.15 -19.41 -4.05
N GLU A 436 10.29 -18.39 -4.12
CA GLU A 436 9.65 -17.96 -5.38
C GLU A 436 10.64 -17.24 -6.30
N ILE A 437 11.68 -16.59 -5.77
CA ILE A 437 12.80 -16.05 -6.56
C ILE A 437 13.64 -17.19 -7.17
N LEU A 438 14.08 -18.16 -6.35
CA LEU A 438 15.00 -19.22 -6.75
C LEU A 438 14.36 -20.27 -7.68
N ASN A 439 13.15 -20.75 -7.37
CA ASN A 439 12.59 -21.92 -8.06
C ASN A 439 11.69 -21.51 -9.23
N SER A 440 12.05 -21.91 -10.46
CA SER A 440 11.28 -21.62 -11.69
C SER A 440 9.89 -22.27 -11.76
N LYS A 441 9.60 -23.25 -10.90
CA LYS A 441 8.30 -23.94 -10.80
C LYS A 441 7.53 -23.58 -9.53
N ALA A 442 8.13 -22.83 -8.60
CA ALA A 442 7.43 -22.34 -7.42
C ALA A 442 6.57 -21.14 -7.80
N ILE A 443 5.32 -21.41 -8.20
CA ILE A 443 4.26 -20.42 -8.06
C ILE A 443 4.01 -20.30 -6.55
N SER A 444 4.21 -19.13 -5.95
CA SER A 444 3.81 -18.95 -4.55
C SER A 444 2.32 -19.27 -4.44
N PRO A 445 1.93 -20.17 -3.52
CA PRO A 445 0.55 -20.63 -3.48
C PRO A 445 -0.36 -19.42 -3.30
N VAL A 446 -1.48 -19.42 -4.02
CA VAL A 446 -2.56 -18.39 -4.02
C VAL A 446 -3.15 -18.10 -2.61
N ARG A 447 -2.61 -18.77 -1.58
CA ARG A 447 -2.75 -18.58 -0.14
C ARG A 447 -2.07 -17.34 0.46
N ARG A 448 -1.23 -16.58 -0.26
CA ARG A 448 -0.65 -15.33 0.29
C ARG A 448 -1.74 -14.40 0.87
N LYS A 449 -1.52 -13.79 2.05
CA LYS A 449 -2.39 -12.71 2.57
C LYS A 449 -2.42 -11.55 1.55
N PRO A 450 -3.52 -10.78 1.42
CA PRO A 450 -3.50 -9.52 0.68
C PRO A 450 -2.41 -8.57 1.20
N ILE A 451 -1.81 -7.82 0.28
CA ILE A 451 -0.88 -6.73 0.60
C ILE A 451 -1.68 -5.59 1.20
N MET A 452 -1.18 -5.03 2.31
CA MET A 452 -1.84 -3.98 3.06
C MET A 452 -1.05 -2.68 2.93
N MET A 453 -1.73 -1.60 2.58
CA MET A 453 -1.17 -0.26 2.49
C MET A 453 -2.07 0.72 3.25
N TYR A 454 -1.53 1.81 3.77
CA TYR A 454 -2.31 2.84 4.46
C TYR A 454 -1.66 4.22 4.37
N HIS A 455 -2.38 5.26 4.79
CA HIS A 455 -1.83 6.62 4.92
C HIS A 455 -1.54 6.99 6.39
N GLU A 456 -0.52 7.81 6.63
CA GLU A 456 -0.04 8.18 7.97
C GLU A 456 -1.11 8.83 8.88
N ASP A 457 -2.04 9.62 8.33
CA ASP A 457 -3.15 10.26 9.06
C ASP A 457 -4.43 9.40 9.16
N GLY A 458 -4.44 8.20 8.55
CA GLY A 458 -5.59 7.30 8.49
C GLY A 458 -6.66 7.63 7.43
N ARG A 459 -6.43 8.59 6.50
CA ARG A 459 -7.42 8.98 5.48
C ARG A 459 -7.82 7.86 4.52
N TRP A 460 -6.91 6.91 4.26
CA TRP A 460 -7.19 5.71 3.48
C TRP A 460 -6.43 4.47 4.01
N ILE A 461 -7.04 3.30 3.81
CA ILE A 461 -6.43 1.97 3.93
C ILE A 461 -6.74 1.22 2.61
N SER A 462 -5.76 0.50 2.08
CA SER A 462 -5.88 -0.24 0.83
C SER A 462 -5.42 -1.70 1.00
N ALA A 463 -6.09 -2.61 0.28
CA ALA A 463 -5.73 -4.02 0.23
C ALA A 463 -5.65 -4.50 -1.23
N VAL A 464 -4.51 -5.11 -1.61
CA VAL A 464 -4.27 -5.67 -2.96
C VAL A 464 -4.16 -7.19 -2.88
N LYS A 465 -4.86 -7.92 -3.76
CA LYS A 465 -4.55 -9.34 -3.98
C LYS A 465 -4.94 -9.82 -5.38
N GLY A 466 -3.98 -10.38 -6.10
CA GLY A 466 -4.12 -10.61 -7.54
C GLY A 466 -4.26 -9.26 -8.24
N SER A 467 -5.15 -9.17 -9.22
CA SER A 467 -5.44 -7.92 -9.93
C SER A 467 -6.41 -6.99 -9.20
N PHE A 468 -6.91 -7.32 -8.00
CA PHE A 468 -7.90 -6.51 -7.30
C PHE A 468 -7.27 -5.63 -6.22
N LYS A 469 -7.53 -4.32 -6.28
CA LYS A 469 -7.17 -3.33 -5.24
C LYS A 469 -8.44 -2.70 -4.67
N LEU A 470 -8.67 -2.86 -3.37
CA LEU A 470 -9.74 -2.21 -2.62
C LEU A 470 -9.16 -1.06 -1.80
N VAL A 471 -9.61 0.16 -2.05
CA VAL A 471 -9.32 1.33 -1.21
C VAL A 471 -10.55 1.69 -0.38
N VAL A 472 -10.35 1.85 0.93
CA VAL A 472 -11.34 2.35 1.88
C VAL A 472 -10.86 3.70 2.39
N ASN A 473 -11.76 4.69 2.48
CA ASN A 473 -11.43 6.06 2.87
C ASN A 473 -12.45 6.63 3.86
N ASN A 474 -12.01 7.59 4.67
CA ASN A 474 -12.85 8.23 5.69
C ASN A 474 -13.57 9.49 5.21
N LEU A 475 -13.18 10.05 4.06
CA LEU A 475 -13.68 11.33 3.54
C LEU A 475 -15.10 11.21 2.97
N ASN A 476 -15.30 10.31 2.01
CA ASN A 476 -16.59 10.15 1.31
C ASN A 476 -17.34 8.85 1.69
N LYS A 477 -16.82 8.09 2.67
CA LYS A 477 -17.38 6.85 3.26
C LYS A 477 -17.72 5.70 2.29
N SER A 478 -17.55 5.91 0.98
CA SER A 478 -17.72 4.92 -0.07
C SER A 478 -16.35 4.37 -0.47
N PRO A 479 -16.17 3.04 -0.51
CA PRO A 479 -14.93 2.43 -0.98
C PRO A 479 -14.74 2.62 -2.49
N THR A 480 -13.58 2.23 -2.97
CA THR A 480 -13.27 2.12 -4.40
C THR A 480 -12.60 0.78 -4.66
N LEU A 481 -13.08 0.02 -5.64
CA LEU A 481 -12.48 -1.23 -6.06
C LEU A 481 -12.00 -1.10 -7.50
N PHE A 482 -10.76 -1.47 -7.76
CA PHE A 482 -10.14 -1.52 -9.08
C PHE A 482 -9.78 -2.97 -9.45
N ASP A 483 -9.81 -3.26 -10.74
CA ASP A 483 -9.18 -4.45 -11.34
C ASP A 483 -7.98 -3.99 -12.17
N ILE A 484 -6.84 -3.76 -11.50
CA ILE A 484 -5.60 -3.23 -12.09
C ILE A 484 -5.01 -4.12 -13.19
N GLY A 485 -5.48 -5.36 -13.31
CA GLY A 485 -5.15 -6.28 -14.41
C GLY A 485 -5.93 -5.99 -15.70
N LYS A 486 -6.92 -5.09 -15.66
CA LYS A 486 -7.67 -4.58 -16.82
C LYS A 486 -7.62 -3.06 -16.93
N ASP A 487 -7.48 -2.37 -15.80
CA ASP A 487 -7.46 -0.92 -15.67
C ASP A 487 -6.22 -0.48 -14.86
N PRO A 488 -5.02 -0.48 -15.46
CA PRO A 488 -3.78 -0.10 -14.78
C PRO A 488 -3.64 1.41 -14.57
N GLU A 489 -4.56 2.20 -15.16
CA GLU A 489 -4.75 3.64 -14.89
C GLU A 489 -5.72 3.89 -13.72
N GLU A 490 -6.32 2.86 -13.13
CA GLU A 490 -7.18 2.95 -11.93
C GLU A 490 -8.28 4.03 -12.03
N LEU A 491 -8.96 4.10 -13.18
CA LEU A 491 -10.01 5.07 -13.47
C LEU A 491 -11.42 4.58 -13.08
N ASN A 492 -11.64 3.27 -13.08
CA ASN A 492 -12.98 2.67 -13.04
C ASN A 492 -13.28 1.99 -11.69
N ASN A 493 -14.21 2.58 -10.93
CA ASN A 493 -14.72 1.96 -9.71
C ASN A 493 -15.71 0.83 -10.02
N ILE A 494 -15.25 -0.43 -9.96
CA ILE A 494 -16.02 -1.62 -10.34
C ILE A 494 -16.89 -2.20 -9.21
N LEU A 495 -17.15 -1.45 -8.12
CA LEU A 495 -17.95 -1.93 -6.97
C LEU A 495 -19.40 -2.35 -7.29
N SER A 496 -19.98 -1.81 -8.36
CA SER A 496 -21.32 -2.17 -8.83
C SER A 496 -21.37 -3.53 -9.56
N ASP A 497 -20.22 -4.05 -10.00
CA ASP A 497 -20.15 -5.33 -10.70
C ASP A 497 -20.30 -6.51 -9.71
N LYS A 498 -21.39 -7.25 -9.88
CA LYS A 498 -21.75 -8.38 -9.02
C LYS A 498 -20.75 -9.54 -9.13
N ARG A 499 -20.00 -9.62 -10.23
CA ARG A 499 -18.97 -10.63 -10.47
C ARG A 499 -17.78 -10.49 -9.52
N VAL A 500 -17.50 -9.29 -9.02
CA VAL A 500 -16.32 -9.01 -8.17
C VAL A 500 -16.62 -9.04 -6.67
N HIS A 501 -17.88 -9.27 -6.27
CA HIS A 501 -18.30 -9.36 -4.85
C HIS A 501 -17.50 -10.36 -4.01
N LYS A 502 -17.10 -11.50 -4.59
CA LYS A 502 -16.27 -12.51 -3.89
C LYS A 502 -14.90 -11.97 -3.51
N GLU A 503 -14.30 -11.20 -4.42
CA GLU A 503 -12.97 -10.60 -4.24
C GLU A 503 -13.02 -9.36 -3.34
N LEU A 504 -14.07 -8.53 -3.50
CA LEU A 504 -14.41 -7.45 -2.56
C LEU A 504 -14.49 -7.97 -1.12
N GLY A 505 -15.29 -9.01 -0.86
CA GLY A 505 -15.44 -9.60 0.47
C GLY A 505 -14.14 -10.21 1.02
N ARG A 506 -13.26 -10.72 0.14
CA ARG A 506 -11.93 -11.23 0.52
C ARG A 506 -11.01 -10.09 0.97
N LEU A 507 -11.01 -8.96 0.26
CA LEU A 507 -10.21 -7.78 0.59
C LEU A 507 -10.75 -7.06 1.84
N GLN A 508 -12.07 -6.90 1.97
CA GLN A 508 -12.71 -6.37 3.19
C GLN A 508 -12.31 -7.20 4.43
N ASN A 509 -12.40 -8.53 4.36
CA ASN A 509 -12.00 -9.39 5.47
C ASN A 509 -10.50 -9.31 5.79
N ALA A 510 -9.64 -8.99 4.83
CA ALA A 510 -8.22 -8.78 5.07
C ALA A 510 -7.95 -7.44 5.77
N ILE A 511 -8.60 -6.35 5.36
CA ILE A 511 -8.56 -5.05 6.07
C ILE A 511 -9.00 -5.25 7.53
N GLY A 512 -10.17 -5.88 7.75
CA GLY A 512 -10.68 -6.12 9.09
C GLY A 512 -9.75 -6.96 9.98
N ARG A 513 -9.14 -8.03 9.42
CA ARG A 513 -8.15 -8.83 10.14
C ARG A 513 -6.88 -8.06 10.46
N TRP A 514 -6.36 -7.28 9.52
CA TRP A 514 -5.13 -6.51 9.70
C TRP A 514 -5.31 -5.42 10.78
N VAL A 515 -6.46 -4.74 10.80
CA VAL A 515 -6.81 -3.76 11.84
C VAL A 515 -6.83 -4.42 13.22
N GLN A 516 -7.38 -5.64 13.34
CA GLN A 516 -7.35 -6.42 14.59
C GLN A 516 -5.95 -6.91 14.95
N GLU A 517 -5.21 -7.48 13.99
CA GLU A 517 -3.89 -8.11 14.15
C GLU A 517 -2.85 -7.12 14.69
N PHE A 518 -2.88 -5.87 14.24
CA PHE A 518 -1.96 -4.81 14.66
C PHE A 518 -2.55 -3.79 15.64
N ASN A 519 -3.78 -4.00 16.12
CA ASN A 519 -4.52 -3.04 16.95
C ASN A 519 -4.46 -1.61 16.36
N PHE A 520 -4.73 -1.50 15.05
CA PHE A 520 -4.57 -0.26 14.27
C PHE A 520 -5.68 0.74 14.59
N THR A 521 -5.59 1.33 15.79
CA THR A 521 -6.44 2.43 16.23
C THR A 521 -5.87 3.75 15.73
N THR A 522 -6.73 4.62 15.20
CA THR A 522 -6.36 5.96 14.74
C THR A 522 -6.15 6.90 15.92
N LYS A 523 -5.22 6.61 16.84
CA LYS A 523 -4.97 7.43 18.05
C LYS A 523 -4.58 8.88 17.77
N GLN A 524 -4.13 9.20 16.54
CA GLN A 524 -3.89 10.58 16.08
C GLN A 524 -5.17 11.27 15.56
N ASN A 525 -6.28 10.55 15.45
CA ASN A 525 -7.47 10.96 14.72
C ASN A 525 -8.74 10.30 15.34
N LYS A 526 -9.22 10.87 16.47
CA LYS A 526 -10.21 10.33 17.43
C LYS A 526 -11.62 9.97 16.88
N ASN A 527 -11.87 10.04 15.58
CA ASN A 527 -13.19 9.83 14.95
C ASN A 527 -13.11 9.23 13.53
N ALA A 528 -11.93 8.77 13.09
CA ALA A 528 -11.56 8.89 11.67
C ALA A 528 -11.57 7.60 10.83
N PHE A 529 -12.06 6.45 11.33
CA PHE A 529 -12.24 5.28 10.47
C PHE A 529 -13.49 4.47 10.84
N SER A 530 -14.60 4.84 10.18
CA SER A 530 -15.89 4.19 10.32
C SER A 530 -16.30 3.61 8.96
N TYR A 531 -16.24 2.29 8.82
CA TYR A 531 -16.43 1.57 7.56
C TYR A 531 -17.06 0.19 7.78
N TYR A 532 -17.94 -0.27 6.88
CA TYR A 532 -18.61 -1.56 7.03
C TYR A 532 -17.92 -2.70 6.27
N LEU A 533 -17.56 -3.78 6.98
CA LEU A 533 -16.83 -4.91 6.39
C LEU A 533 -17.73 -5.90 5.64
N ASP A 534 -19.02 -5.96 5.96
CA ASP A 534 -19.89 -7.11 5.66
C ASP A 534 -21.25 -6.70 5.02
N LYS A 535 -21.26 -5.84 3.97
CA LYS A 535 -22.40 -5.37 3.11
C LYS A 535 -23.82 -5.25 3.72
N ILE A 536 -24.43 -4.05 3.67
CA ILE A 536 -25.84 -3.88 4.09
C ILE A 536 -26.75 -4.75 3.19
N PRO A 537 -27.66 -5.58 3.75
CA PRO A 537 -28.60 -6.38 2.94
C PRO A 537 -29.79 -5.60 2.36
N CYS A 538 -29.87 -4.28 2.57
CA CYS A 538 -31.10 -3.49 2.45
C CYS A 538 -30.93 -2.29 1.50
N GLU A 539 -30.67 -2.56 0.23
CA GLU A 539 -31.04 -1.64 -0.87
C GLU A 539 -31.68 -2.46 -2.00
N ASP A 540 -32.92 -2.12 -2.34
CA ASP A 540 -33.73 -2.84 -3.33
C ASP A 540 -33.23 -2.54 -4.76
N SER A 541 -32.35 -3.40 -5.27
CA SER A 541 -31.99 -3.47 -6.69
C SER A 541 -32.49 -4.81 -7.28
N PRO A 542 -33.32 -4.83 -8.35
CA PRO A 542 -34.02 -6.04 -8.82
C PRO A 542 -33.14 -7.22 -9.25
N ASP A 543 -31.83 -7.00 -9.42
CA ASP A 543 -30.94 -7.87 -10.19
C ASP A 543 -29.96 -8.70 -9.33
N VAL A 544 -30.30 -9.10 -8.10
CA VAL A 544 -29.36 -9.85 -7.22
C VAL A 544 -29.87 -11.21 -6.78
N LEU A 545 -29.28 -12.27 -7.35
CA LEU A 545 -29.23 -13.61 -6.77
C LEU A 545 -27.95 -13.77 -5.94
N TYR A 546 -28.07 -14.34 -4.74
CA TYR A 546 -26.93 -14.66 -3.88
C TYR A 546 -26.70 -16.16 -3.81
N LEU A 547 -25.47 -16.60 -4.10
CA LEU A 547 -24.99 -17.92 -3.71
C LEU A 547 -23.64 -17.85 -2.98
N ASN A 548 -23.70 -18.42 -1.78
CA ASN A 548 -22.62 -19.01 -0.99
C ASN A 548 -21.74 -18.12 -0.11
N GLY A 549 -22.04 -18.16 1.19
CA GLY A 549 -21.06 -18.02 2.26
C GLY A 549 -20.74 -19.38 2.89
N GLY A 550 -19.90 -20.19 2.26
CA GLY A 550 -19.29 -21.39 2.87
C GLY A 550 -19.48 -22.72 2.13
N ASN A 551 -18.55 -23.03 1.21
CA ASN A 551 -18.26 -24.34 0.58
C ASN A 551 -19.38 -25.02 -0.24
N GLU A 552 -18.98 -25.84 -1.22
CA GLU A 552 -19.91 -26.53 -2.14
C GLU A 552 -20.47 -27.84 -1.56
N GLU A 553 -19.81 -28.47 -0.58
CA GLU A 553 -20.39 -29.62 0.14
C GLU A 553 -21.60 -29.21 1.00
N SER A 554 -21.53 -28.03 1.65
CA SER A 554 -22.49 -27.55 2.64
C SER A 554 -23.94 -27.53 2.15
N ASN A 555 -24.16 -27.15 0.88
CA ASN A 555 -25.50 -26.96 0.33
C ASN A 555 -26.28 -28.27 0.12
N ARG A 556 -25.63 -29.44 0.15
CA ARG A 556 -26.33 -30.74 0.17
C ARG A 556 -26.71 -31.21 1.58
N TYR A 557 -26.13 -30.63 2.63
CA TYR A 557 -26.28 -31.13 4.01
C TYR A 557 -27.50 -30.59 4.76
N PHE A 558 -28.03 -29.42 4.42
CA PHE A 558 -29.03 -28.76 5.27
C PHE A 558 -30.45 -29.33 5.17
N CYS A 559 -30.92 -29.75 3.98
CA CYS A 559 -32.28 -30.25 3.78
C CYS A 559 -32.37 -31.31 2.69
N LYS A 560 -32.78 -32.54 3.04
CA LYS A 560 -33.08 -33.61 2.07
C LYS A 560 -34.38 -33.38 1.30
N ASP A 561 -35.29 -32.58 1.87
CA ASP A 561 -36.50 -32.03 1.25
C ASP A 561 -36.60 -30.54 1.59
N GLN A 562 -36.55 -29.71 0.55
CA GLN A 562 -36.57 -28.25 0.63
C GLN A 562 -37.92 -27.67 1.10
N ARG A 563 -39.00 -28.47 1.11
CA ARG A 563 -40.35 -28.00 1.47
C ARG A 563 -40.67 -28.12 2.97
N SER A 564 -39.78 -28.71 3.76
CA SER A 564 -40.03 -28.89 5.20
C SER A 564 -39.98 -27.56 5.98
N SER A 565 -40.86 -27.41 6.97
CA SER A 565 -40.94 -26.20 7.81
C SER A 565 -39.67 -25.95 8.63
N ILE A 566 -38.96 -27.02 9.02
CA ILE A 566 -37.67 -26.97 9.71
C ILE A 566 -36.56 -26.45 8.79
N CYS A 567 -36.59 -26.79 7.49
CA CYS A 567 -35.68 -26.22 6.50
C CYS A 567 -35.87 -24.71 6.39
N ASN A 568 -37.11 -24.26 6.18
CA ASN A 568 -37.46 -22.85 6.12
C ASN A 568 -37.11 -22.07 7.40
N PHE A 569 -37.26 -22.69 8.58
CA PHE A 569 -36.89 -22.07 9.86
C PHE A 569 -35.37 -21.87 10.01
N LYS A 570 -34.55 -22.84 9.58
CA LYS A 570 -33.07 -22.72 9.59
C LYS A 570 -32.57 -21.75 8.52
N MET A 571 -33.14 -21.78 7.32
CA MET A 571 -32.81 -20.84 6.23
C MET A 571 -33.11 -19.39 6.63
N ARG A 572 -34.25 -19.12 7.28
CA ARG A 572 -34.61 -17.79 7.83
C ARG A 572 -33.65 -17.24 8.89
N ARG A 573 -32.76 -18.06 9.46
CA ARG A 573 -31.69 -17.62 10.38
C ARG A 573 -30.38 -17.25 9.67
N HIS A 574 -30.25 -17.55 8.37
CA HIS A 574 -29.03 -17.32 7.60
C HIS A 574 -29.25 -16.46 6.34
N CYS A 575 -30.48 -16.35 5.85
CA CYS A 575 -30.89 -15.29 4.92
C CYS A 575 -31.86 -14.34 5.63
N PRO A 576 -31.56 -13.03 5.73
CA PRO A 576 -32.59 -12.03 5.98
C PRO A 576 -33.54 -12.05 4.78
N SER A 577 -34.79 -12.47 4.98
CA SER A 577 -35.85 -12.19 4.01
C SER A 577 -36.08 -10.68 4.00
N SER A 578 -35.89 -10.05 2.85
CA SER A 578 -36.00 -8.62 2.62
C SER A 578 -37.25 -7.99 3.27
N CYS A 579 -36.98 -6.94 4.06
CA CYS A 579 -37.81 -5.75 4.21
C CYS A 579 -39.34 -5.94 4.39
N HIS A 580 -39.77 -6.53 5.50
CA HIS A 580 -41.11 -6.27 6.05
C HIS A 580 -41.02 -5.72 7.49
N ASP A 581 -41.00 -4.39 7.55
CA ASP A 581 -41.28 -3.49 8.69
C ASP A 581 -40.14 -3.09 9.65
N GLN A 582 -38.97 -3.75 9.69
CA GLN A 582 -37.83 -3.27 10.50
C GLN A 582 -36.44 -3.57 9.89
N CYS A 583 -35.55 -2.58 9.88
CA CYS A 583 -34.10 -2.79 9.74
C CYS A 583 -33.54 -3.35 11.06
N THR A 584 -33.62 -4.67 11.25
CA THR A 584 -32.84 -5.34 12.30
C THR A 584 -31.34 -5.20 12.01
N ASP A 585 -30.50 -5.20 13.04
CA ASP A 585 -29.04 -5.14 12.84
C ASP A 585 -28.57 -6.22 11.87
N SER A 586 -27.71 -5.80 10.95
CA SER A 586 -26.97 -6.76 10.16
C SER A 586 -26.05 -7.58 11.08
N PRO A 587 -25.92 -8.91 10.89
CA PRO A 587 -25.03 -9.76 11.69
C PRO A 587 -23.54 -9.46 11.48
N GLY A 588 -23.18 -8.60 10.52
CA GLY A 588 -21.80 -8.27 10.18
C GLY A 588 -21.08 -7.33 11.15
N ARG A 589 -19.84 -6.97 10.79
CA ARG A 589 -18.94 -6.12 11.57
C ARG A 589 -18.68 -4.79 10.88
N VAL A 590 -18.66 -3.71 11.66
CA VAL A 590 -18.11 -2.40 11.25
C VAL A 590 -16.71 -2.25 11.82
N ILE A 591 -15.81 -1.59 11.09
CA ILE A 591 -14.76 -0.81 11.73
C ILE A 591 -15.43 0.48 12.21
N TYR A 592 -15.25 0.82 13.48
CA TYR A 592 -15.69 2.08 14.09
C TYR A 592 -14.60 2.51 15.09
N ASP A 593 -14.19 3.78 15.05
CA ASP A 593 -13.03 4.32 15.77
C ASP A 593 -11.77 3.43 15.68
N GLY A 594 -11.48 2.92 14.49
CA GLY A 594 -10.34 2.03 14.23
C GLY A 594 -10.44 0.63 14.88
N GLN A 595 -11.59 0.25 15.47
CA GLN A 595 -11.82 -1.08 16.03
C GLN A 595 -12.91 -1.83 15.26
N VAL A 596 -12.69 -3.14 15.04
CA VAL A 596 -13.70 -4.01 14.42
C VAL A 596 -14.71 -4.46 15.48
N ASN A 597 -15.92 -3.89 15.41
CA ASN A 597 -17.03 -4.12 16.33
C ASN A 597 -18.21 -4.78 15.60
N HIS A 598 -18.98 -5.60 16.30
CA HIS A 598 -20.34 -5.95 15.88
C HIS A 598 -21.30 -4.80 16.16
N CYS A 599 -22.36 -4.67 15.35
CA CYS A 599 -23.36 -3.63 15.57
C CYS A 599 -23.94 -3.61 16.99
N ARG A 600 -24.08 -4.78 17.64
CA ARG A 600 -24.60 -4.91 19.02
C ARG A 600 -23.67 -4.32 20.09
N GLU A 601 -22.39 -4.18 19.80
CA GLU A 601 -21.38 -3.66 20.72
C GLU A 601 -21.36 -2.12 20.74
N LEU A 602 -21.96 -1.48 19.72
CA LEU A 602 -21.95 -0.03 19.52
C LEU A 602 -23.20 0.71 20.04
N HIS A 603 -23.98 0.10 20.94
CA HIS A 603 -25.21 0.69 21.49
C HIS A 603 -24.97 2.06 22.18
N SER A 604 -23.81 2.24 22.81
CA SER A 604 -23.38 3.51 23.42
C SER A 604 -23.08 4.62 22.41
N ASN A 605 -22.93 4.30 21.12
CA ASN A 605 -22.41 5.20 20.09
C ASN A 605 -23.48 5.63 19.08
N CYS A 606 -24.76 5.38 19.38
CA CYS A 606 -25.89 5.68 18.51
C CYS A 606 -26.24 7.17 18.33
N GLU A 607 -25.47 8.05 18.98
CA GLU A 607 -25.43 9.49 18.66
C GLU A 607 -24.71 9.78 17.34
N ASP A 608 -23.77 8.92 16.93
CA ASP A 608 -23.00 9.01 15.69
C ASP A 608 -23.83 8.58 14.46
N ASP A 609 -23.91 9.45 13.44
CA ASP A 609 -24.69 9.21 12.22
C ASP A 609 -24.24 7.99 11.39
N PHE A 610 -22.96 7.60 11.46
CA PHE A 610 -22.51 6.36 10.85
C PHE A 610 -23.03 5.14 11.63
N VAL A 611 -22.84 5.08 12.95
CA VAL A 611 -23.34 3.95 13.76
C VAL A 611 -24.85 3.83 13.60
N ARG A 612 -25.54 4.97 13.68
CA ARG A 612 -26.98 5.12 13.41
C ARG A 612 -27.42 4.58 12.05
N LYS A 613 -26.69 4.89 10.97
CA LYS A 613 -27.02 4.45 9.61
C LYS A 613 -26.76 2.97 9.36
N PHE A 614 -25.68 2.43 9.92
CA PHE A 614 -25.21 1.06 9.63
C PHE A 614 -25.64 0.01 10.68
N CYS A 615 -26.00 0.44 11.89
CA CYS A 615 -26.51 -0.38 13.00
C CYS A 615 -27.88 0.14 13.53
N PRO A 616 -28.89 0.31 12.65
CA PRO A 616 -30.16 0.95 13.02
C PRO A 616 -30.99 0.15 14.04
N GLY A 617 -30.79 -1.17 14.14
CA GLY A 617 -31.48 -2.02 15.10
C GLY A 617 -30.98 -1.80 16.53
N THR A 618 -29.66 -1.78 16.71
CA THR A 618 -28.97 -1.46 17.97
C THR A 618 -29.32 -0.06 18.40
N CYS A 619 -29.36 0.88 17.46
CA CYS A 619 -29.71 2.27 17.73
C CYS A 619 -31.22 2.53 17.84
N ALA A 620 -32.05 1.48 17.81
CA ALA A 620 -33.51 1.54 17.90
C ALA A 620 -34.20 2.48 16.89
N ILE A 621 -33.53 2.78 15.77
CA ILE A 621 -34.00 3.70 14.74
C ILE A 621 -34.82 2.93 13.71
N THR A 622 -35.99 2.50 14.19
CA THR A 622 -37.11 2.13 13.32
C THR A 622 -37.75 3.43 12.84
N THR A 623 -37.46 3.86 11.61
CA THR A 623 -38.16 4.96 10.95
C THR A 623 -39.63 4.57 10.73
N ARG A 624 -40.51 4.98 11.65
CA ARG A 624 -41.96 4.97 11.41
C ARG A 624 -42.29 6.03 10.35
N ASN A 625 -42.18 5.65 9.08
CA ASN A 625 -42.82 6.37 7.97
C ASN A 625 -43.37 5.37 6.94
N SER A 626 -44.31 4.53 7.40
CA SER A 626 -45.30 3.91 6.52
C SER A 626 -46.35 4.96 6.10
N ALA A 627 -45.92 5.97 5.36
CA ALA A 627 -46.76 7.00 4.76
C ALA A 627 -46.79 6.81 3.24
N SER A 628 -47.89 6.22 2.77
CA SER A 628 -48.42 6.36 1.41
C SER A 628 -47.45 6.42 0.23
N CYS A 629 -47.24 5.26 -0.41
CA CYS A 629 -47.53 5.24 -1.85
C CYS A 629 -49.02 5.62 -2.02
N TYR A 630 -49.34 6.44 -3.03
CA TYR A 630 -50.58 7.25 -3.16
C TYR A 630 -50.64 8.50 -2.27
N ASP A 631 -49.92 9.56 -2.68
CA ASP A 631 -50.54 10.85 -3.03
C ASP A 631 -49.46 11.83 -3.57
N ASP A 632 -49.27 11.85 -4.90
CA ASP A 632 -48.55 12.92 -5.62
C ASP A 632 -49.59 13.97 -6.08
N PRO A 633 -49.46 15.27 -5.73
CA PRO A 633 -50.46 16.29 -6.06
C PRO A 633 -50.62 16.62 -7.56
N LEU A 634 -49.81 16.05 -8.47
CA LEU A 634 -49.71 16.54 -9.86
C LEU A 634 -50.67 15.94 -10.91
N PHE A 635 -51.58 15.02 -10.55
CA PHE A 635 -52.62 14.53 -11.49
C PHE A 635 -54.06 14.71 -10.99
N LYS A 636 -54.87 15.46 -11.75
CA LYS A 636 -56.28 15.76 -11.48
C LYS A 636 -57.24 14.81 -12.19
N PHE A 637 -58.47 14.75 -11.65
CA PHE A 637 -59.75 14.27 -12.23
C PHE A 637 -60.16 12.80 -11.98
N PRO A 638 -61.48 12.52 -11.89
CA PRO A 638 -62.01 11.92 -10.66
C PRO A 638 -62.75 10.59 -10.86
N LEU A 639 -62.84 9.78 -9.80
CA LEU A 639 -63.83 8.70 -9.72
C LEU A 639 -64.58 8.71 -8.38
N VAL A 640 -65.90 8.68 -8.50
CA VAL A 640 -66.87 8.77 -7.40
C VAL A 640 -67.12 7.38 -6.80
N GLY A 641 -67.08 7.27 -5.47
CA GLY A 641 -67.95 6.35 -4.74
C GLY A 641 -67.49 4.90 -4.51
N GLY A 642 -66.68 4.69 -3.47
CA GLY A 642 -67.02 3.75 -2.39
C GLY A 642 -66.63 2.26 -2.49
N LYS A 643 -66.04 1.78 -1.38
CA LYS A 643 -65.68 0.37 -1.02
C LYS A 643 -64.44 -0.15 -1.78
N LYS A 644 -63.52 -0.92 -1.17
CA LYS A 644 -63.67 -1.91 -0.07
C LYS A 644 -62.53 -1.88 0.96
N LYS A 645 -62.80 -2.37 2.17
CA LYS A 645 -61.81 -2.67 3.23
C LYS A 645 -61.38 -4.15 3.22
N LYS A 646 -60.08 -4.37 3.48
CA LYS A 646 -59.42 -5.43 4.28
C LYS A 646 -59.78 -6.92 4.13
N CYS A 647 -58.75 -7.69 3.76
CA CYS A 647 -58.43 -9.04 4.28
C CYS A 647 -57.70 -8.94 5.65
N ALA A 648 -57.56 -9.95 6.54
CA ALA A 648 -58.02 -11.35 6.58
C ALA A 648 -58.04 -11.96 8.03
N TYR A 649 -58.58 -13.19 8.11
CA TYR A 649 -58.44 -14.27 9.13
C TYR A 649 -57.05 -14.35 9.84
N ILE A 650 -56.83 -14.68 11.14
CA ILE A 650 -57.32 -15.70 12.13
C ILE A 650 -56.54 -17.04 12.15
N GLN A 651 -55.93 -17.41 13.31
CA GLN A 651 -56.16 -18.72 14.01
C GLN A 651 -55.52 -18.85 15.43
N LYS A 652 -56.00 -19.81 16.24
CA LYS A 652 -55.71 -20.08 17.68
C LYS A 652 -55.33 -21.56 17.91
N ARG A 653 -54.59 -21.86 19.01
CA ARG A 653 -54.60 -23.07 19.92
C ARG A 653 -53.16 -23.35 20.45
N LYS A 654 -52.87 -23.97 21.61
CA LYS A 654 -53.58 -24.32 22.88
C LYS A 654 -52.51 -24.81 23.88
N SER A 655 -52.57 -24.47 25.17
CA SER A 655 -51.99 -25.27 26.28
C SER A 655 -52.77 -25.06 27.58
N LYS A 656 -52.63 -25.97 28.56
CA LYS A 656 -53.47 -26.07 29.77
C LYS A 656 -52.62 -26.55 30.96
N HIS A 657 -53.04 -26.21 32.18
CA HIS A 657 -52.46 -26.54 33.52
C HIS A 657 -51.35 -25.59 33.99
N ARG A 658 -51.33 -25.09 35.25
CA ARG A 658 -52.16 -25.33 36.46
C ARG A 658 -52.11 -24.07 37.38
N ARG A 659 -53.25 -23.70 38.04
CA ARG A 659 -53.45 -23.06 39.39
C ARG A 659 -52.49 -21.94 39.86
N LYS A 660 -52.79 -20.93 40.70
CA LYS A 660 -53.92 -20.31 41.43
C LYS A 660 -53.30 -18.99 42.02
N LEU A 661 -53.96 -17.89 42.37
CA LEU A 661 -55.33 -17.38 42.27
C LEU A 661 -55.21 -15.83 42.47
N CYS A 662 -56.04 -15.00 41.84
CA CYS A 662 -56.09 -13.54 42.13
C CYS A 662 -57.22 -13.22 43.14
N SER A 663 -56.98 -12.27 44.03
CA SER A 663 -57.98 -11.61 44.88
C SER A 663 -57.40 -10.25 45.31
N ASN A 664 -57.77 -9.11 44.74
CA ASN A 664 -59.12 -8.54 44.83
C ASN A 664 -59.36 -7.50 43.70
N PRO A 665 -60.51 -7.49 42.99
CA PRO A 665 -60.81 -6.51 41.94
C PRO A 665 -61.83 -5.44 42.37
N SER A 666 -61.43 -4.16 42.39
CA SER A 666 -62.40 -3.05 42.41
C SER A 666 -61.83 -1.75 41.81
N VAL A 667 -62.41 -1.36 40.67
CA VAL A 667 -62.51 0.03 40.16
C VAL A 667 -61.21 0.78 39.85
N ALA A 668 -60.85 0.86 38.56
CA ALA A 668 -60.56 2.12 37.86
C ALA A 668 -60.29 1.89 36.36
N GLU A 669 -61.33 1.56 35.59
CA GLU A 669 -61.33 1.82 34.15
C GLU A 669 -62.54 2.71 33.83
N ASN A 670 -62.31 3.77 33.05
CA ASN A 670 -63.31 4.70 32.48
C ASN A 670 -63.89 5.83 33.37
N CYS A 671 -63.05 6.81 33.69
CA CYS A 671 -63.32 8.25 33.55
C CYS A 671 -61.94 8.94 33.42
N LYS A 672 -61.45 9.40 32.26
CA LYS A 672 -62.09 10.05 31.11
C LYS A 672 -62.69 11.44 31.42
N GLN A 673 -61.83 12.34 31.89
CA GLN A 673 -61.86 13.79 31.65
C GLN A 673 -60.38 14.22 31.62
N SER A 674 -59.77 14.68 30.52
CA SER A 674 -60.14 15.76 29.59
C SER A 674 -60.17 17.14 30.26
N CYS A 675 -59.09 17.89 30.02
CA CYS A 675 -58.90 19.34 30.25
C CYS A 675 -58.64 19.85 31.69
N GLY A 676 -57.71 20.81 31.79
CA GLY A 676 -57.49 21.71 32.93
C GLY A 676 -56.26 21.37 33.80
N HIS A 677 -55.05 21.84 33.48
CA HIS A 677 -54.43 23.16 33.73
C HIS A 677 -53.53 23.21 34.98
N CYS A 678 -52.56 24.13 34.93
CA CYS A 678 -51.52 24.49 35.92
C CYS A 678 -51.89 24.32 37.41
N ALA A 679 -50.96 24.03 38.32
CA ALA A 679 -49.74 24.83 38.52
C ALA A 679 -48.65 24.17 39.40
N GLU A 680 -47.49 24.85 39.38
CA GLU A 680 -46.44 24.94 40.42
C GLU A 680 -45.34 23.88 40.57
N ASN A 681 -44.10 24.43 40.49
CA ASN A 681 -42.82 24.01 41.06
C ASN A 681 -41.92 23.03 40.29
N MET A 682 -41.15 23.62 39.37
CA MET A 682 -39.79 23.20 39.03
C MET A 682 -38.85 23.39 40.24
N GLN A 683 -37.78 22.59 40.30
CA GLN A 683 -36.45 23.13 40.61
C GLN A 683 -35.46 22.62 39.56
N THR A 684 -34.78 23.57 38.91
CA THR A 684 -33.62 23.35 38.05
C THR A 684 -32.34 23.39 38.88
N ILE A 685 -31.34 22.60 38.50
CA ILE A 685 -29.97 22.75 39.00
C ILE A 685 -29.18 23.46 37.89
N ASP A 686 -28.78 24.70 38.15
CA ASP A 686 -27.84 25.45 37.33
C ASP A 686 -26.41 25.21 37.82
N ILE A 687 -25.45 25.06 36.91
CA ILE A 687 -24.03 24.94 37.22
C ILE A 687 -23.35 26.26 36.85
N VAL A 688 -22.79 26.96 37.84
CA VAL A 688 -21.99 28.17 37.67
C VAL A 688 -20.51 27.81 37.83
N LEU A 689 -19.67 28.31 36.92
CA LEU A 689 -18.21 28.23 37.01
C LEU A 689 -17.66 29.48 37.70
N GLU A 690 -17.02 29.32 38.87
CA GLU A 690 -16.22 30.38 39.49
C GLU A 690 -14.76 30.34 39.04
N ALA A 691 -14.10 31.50 39.11
CA ALA A 691 -12.87 31.82 38.37
C ALA A 691 -11.57 31.21 38.94
N ASP A 692 -11.64 30.39 40.00
CA ASP A 692 -10.50 29.73 40.64
C ASP A 692 -10.56 28.18 40.59
N GLY A 693 -11.54 27.61 39.90
CA GLY A 693 -11.43 26.26 39.32
C GLY A 693 -11.62 25.09 40.28
N LYS A 694 -12.44 25.22 41.32
CA LYS A 694 -12.91 24.09 42.13
C LYS A 694 -14.41 23.85 41.98
N LEU A 695 -14.77 22.61 41.69
CA LEU A 695 -16.14 22.13 41.57
C LEU A 695 -16.47 21.30 42.82
N ASP A 696 -17.55 21.62 43.51
CA ASP A 696 -18.09 20.82 44.61
C ASP A 696 -19.57 20.55 44.35
N ILE A 697 -20.02 19.32 44.58
CA ILE A 697 -21.37 18.85 44.26
C ILE A 697 -21.92 18.06 45.44
N SER A 698 -23.07 18.50 45.96
CA SER A 698 -23.92 17.67 46.82
C SER A 698 -25.39 17.76 46.35
N LEU A 699 -26.13 16.68 46.61
CA LEU A 699 -27.36 16.25 45.91
C LEU A 699 -28.55 17.22 45.94
#